data_AF-A0A7C2ILS5-F1
#
_entry.id   AF-A0A7C2ILS5-F1
#
_cell.length_a   1.000
_cell.length_b   1.000
_cell.length_c   1.000
_cell.angle_alpha   90.00
_cell.angle_beta   90.00
_cell.angle_gamma   90.00
#
_symmetry.space_group_name_H-M   'P 1'
#
loop_
_entity.id
_entity.type
_entity.pdbx_description
1 polymer ?
#
loop_
_entity_poly.entity_id
_entity_poly.type
_entity_poly.pdbx_seq_one_letter_code
_entity_poly.pdbx_strand_id
1 'polypeptide(L)'
;MALAHLIGQVLDDKYRIEKQLGRGGMGAVFLATHVGTERPVALKVIAPQFMLNDEFVERFRREAKAAGRLRHPNVVDVTDFGFSRVGQERIAYLVMEYLDGCTLAEVLAEESRLPLGWVADILEQVCSAVDEAHHQGIIHRDLKPDNIWLEPNRRGGYTVKVLDFGLAKLADPALPASDAEEGALPPGPVSSGALTSSLARPAGHAEGDTVKQTWHPTVAENEETRMMDQPGAAQAHETRPIERATVTDNPDLYEAATRLQPVAVAEEARTRIFDDRSTDGSRETPTSTTDGLTRVGSILGTPIYMSPEQCRGEALDARSDIYSLGVIAYKMLTGEPPFSGEMSTVIRLHLEEPPPPIRDKNPKVPKRVADLVMSALSKNPSERPQTAAGFASALRANSDGTGALLRRAFSLYIENFPKFFGISLLVQLPTIVLYVLQIVNDVLKLRGALSQTTTTVAAILLGLCSIVINFLSASIITGLTIRMVTQLYLAPLRPIQLRLAFAALRKRLKWLVLTGILGAIYSFLGLLLLIIPGVIIFINNSLYAPVVMMENLKGRAALKRSKTLVKRSRLIVVMTLLIQWSLPLIASSLTAVAVGSFLNAMKTQNASEMTGRITGMITVLLNVFFIPLISTLTALLYLKTRQVGGETLREVLSLFEEEDAPRTRWQHRMRERIISQSLQRESRKTTSNP
;
A
#
# COMPACT_ATOMS: atom_id res chain seq x y z
N MET A 1 -3.41 11.67 47.26
CA MET A 1 -4.40 12.76 47.14
C MET A 1 -5.20 12.66 45.83
N ALA A 2 -6.38 13.28 45.72
CA ALA A 2 -7.09 13.36 44.43
C ALA A 2 -6.35 14.35 43.50
N LEU A 3 -5.88 13.87 42.33
CA LEU A 3 -5.20 14.70 41.32
C LEU A 3 -6.02 15.92 40.86
N ALA A 4 -7.33 15.94 41.14
CA ALA A 4 -8.23 17.07 40.88
C ALA A 4 -7.82 18.39 41.56
N HIS A 5 -7.08 18.34 42.69
CA HIS A 5 -6.59 19.55 43.36
C HIS A 5 -5.54 20.33 42.56
N LEU A 6 -4.99 19.74 41.50
CA LEU A 6 -4.02 20.39 40.62
C LEU A 6 -4.65 21.43 39.69
N ILE A 7 -5.97 21.41 39.51
CA ILE A 7 -6.68 22.37 38.66
C ILE A 7 -6.52 23.79 39.22
N GLY A 8 -6.11 24.73 38.37
CA GLY A 8 -5.80 26.11 38.71
C GLY A 8 -4.37 26.34 39.22
N GLN A 9 -3.60 25.28 39.52
CA GLN A 9 -2.20 25.41 39.93
C GLN A 9 -1.27 25.59 38.74
N VAL A 10 -0.10 26.18 38.99
CA VAL A 10 1.00 26.28 38.02
C VAL A 10 2.12 25.31 38.43
N LEU A 11 2.40 24.33 37.57
CA LEU A 11 3.51 23.39 37.77
C LEU A 11 4.81 23.96 37.21
N ASP A 12 5.87 23.89 38.02
CA ASP A 12 7.24 24.35 37.74
C ASP A 12 7.31 25.77 37.14
N ASP A 13 6.39 26.65 37.58
CA ASP A 13 6.22 28.03 37.09
C ASP A 13 6.01 28.15 35.56
N LYS A 14 5.69 27.04 34.89
CA LYS A 14 5.59 26.94 33.43
C LYS A 14 4.21 26.54 32.93
N TYR A 15 3.52 25.65 33.63
CA TYR A 15 2.30 25.02 33.10
C TYR A 15 1.13 25.26 34.04
N ARG A 16 0.19 26.11 33.63
CA ARG A 16 -1.05 26.35 34.36
C ARG A 16 -2.08 25.29 34.00
N ILE A 17 -2.53 24.48 34.96
CA ILE A 17 -3.51 23.42 34.74
C ILE A 17 -4.92 24.02 34.71
N GLU A 18 -5.67 23.73 33.66
CA GLU A 18 -7.01 24.32 33.44
C GLU A 18 -8.13 23.32 33.71
N LYS A 19 -8.04 22.14 33.10
CA LYS A 19 -9.11 21.14 33.15
C LYS A 19 -8.54 19.73 33.04
N GLN A 20 -9.15 18.76 33.70
CA GLN A 20 -8.84 17.36 33.48
C GLN A 20 -9.47 16.85 32.17
N LEU A 21 -8.66 16.24 31.30
CA LEU A 21 -9.08 15.64 30.04
C LEU A 21 -9.45 14.16 30.22
N GLY A 22 -8.72 13.43 31.07
CA GLY A 22 -8.96 12.01 31.32
C GLY A 22 -8.23 11.47 32.53
N ARG A 23 -8.53 10.23 32.91
CA ARG A 23 -7.89 9.50 34.01
C ARG A 23 -7.59 8.07 33.57
N GLY A 24 -6.39 7.58 33.90
CA GLY A 24 -5.98 6.20 33.64
C GLY A 24 -5.33 5.56 34.87
N GLY A 25 -4.85 4.31 34.72
CA GLY A 25 -4.28 3.54 35.83
C GLY A 25 -3.01 4.15 36.45
N MET A 26 -2.20 4.86 35.66
CA MET A 26 -0.96 5.48 36.12
C MET A 26 -1.11 6.93 36.60
N GLY A 27 -2.27 7.57 36.38
CA GLY A 27 -2.40 9.01 36.64
C GLY A 27 -3.56 9.67 35.90
N ALA A 28 -3.43 10.96 35.63
CA ALA A 28 -4.44 11.76 34.93
C ALA A 28 -3.81 12.68 33.88
N VAL A 29 -4.56 12.95 32.82
CA VAL A 29 -4.17 13.88 31.75
C VAL A 29 -4.98 15.15 31.90
N PHE A 30 -4.30 16.29 31.86
CA PHE A 30 -4.90 17.61 32.00
C PHE A 30 -4.62 18.47 30.76
N LEU A 31 -5.56 19.34 30.42
CA LEU A 31 -5.32 20.51 29.61
C LEU A 31 -4.61 21.53 30.49
N ALA A 32 -3.48 22.02 30.01
CA ALA A 32 -2.72 23.08 30.65
C ALA A 32 -2.29 24.11 29.61
N THR A 33 -2.05 25.34 30.05
CA THR A 33 -1.47 26.39 29.21
C THR A 33 -0.04 26.64 29.64
N HIS A 34 0.89 26.60 28.69
CA HIS A 34 2.27 27.00 28.94
C HIS A 34 2.34 28.53 29.09
N VAL A 35 2.61 29.00 30.31
CA VAL A 35 2.49 30.42 30.70
C VAL A 35 3.41 31.33 29.87
N GLY A 36 4.59 30.85 29.46
CA GLY A 36 5.53 31.67 28.69
C GLY A 36 5.22 31.78 27.18
N THR A 37 4.46 30.83 26.60
CA THR A 37 4.13 30.84 25.17
C THR A 37 2.64 30.98 24.89
N GLU A 38 1.82 30.93 25.94
CA GLU A 38 0.36 30.96 25.89
C GLU A 38 -0.26 29.87 25.00
N ARG A 39 0.46 28.75 24.84
CA ARG A 39 -0.01 27.61 24.03
C ARG A 39 -0.65 26.53 24.91
N PRO A 40 -1.75 25.91 24.46
CA PRO A 40 -2.32 24.76 25.13
C PRO A 40 -1.41 23.54 24.97
N VAL A 41 -1.31 22.74 26.03
CA VAL A 41 -0.56 21.48 26.11
C VAL A 41 -1.37 20.44 26.87
N ALA A 42 -1.13 19.16 26.56
CA ALA A 42 -1.66 18.05 27.34
C ALA A 42 -0.60 17.58 28.34
N LEU A 43 -0.94 17.60 29.63
CA LEU A 43 -0.01 17.29 30.71
C LEU A 43 -0.44 16.00 31.42
N LYS A 44 0.32 14.93 31.24
CA LYS A 44 0.09 13.63 31.88
C LYS A 44 0.82 13.59 33.21
N VAL A 45 0.08 13.69 34.30
CA VAL A 45 0.61 13.62 35.67
C VAL A 45 0.54 12.19 36.16
N ILE A 46 1.68 11.65 36.58
CA ILE A 46 1.80 10.32 37.18
C ILE A 46 1.47 10.41 38.68
N ALA A 47 0.67 9.46 39.16
CA ALA A 47 0.22 9.45 40.55
C ALA A 47 1.40 9.31 41.54
N PRO A 48 1.38 10.00 42.70
CA PRO A 48 2.45 9.98 43.69
C PRO A 48 2.88 8.59 44.16
N GLN A 49 1.96 7.62 44.19
CA GLN A 49 2.24 6.24 44.60
C GLN A 49 3.32 5.55 43.75
N PHE A 50 3.46 5.91 42.47
CA PHE A 50 4.50 5.36 41.59
C PHE A 50 5.85 6.06 41.80
N MET A 51 5.84 7.26 42.37
CA MET A 51 7.05 8.05 42.65
C MET A 51 7.81 7.58 43.90
N LEU A 52 7.24 6.64 44.66
CA LEU A 52 7.89 6.00 45.81
C LEU A 52 8.88 4.90 45.41
N ASN A 53 8.81 4.42 44.15
CA ASN A 53 9.66 3.35 43.65
C ASN A 53 10.76 3.94 42.73
N ASP A 54 12.01 3.96 43.21
CA ASP A 54 13.14 4.50 42.44
C ASP A 54 13.37 3.76 41.11
N GLU A 55 13.09 2.44 41.05
CA GLU A 55 13.19 1.66 39.81
C GLU A 55 12.17 2.15 38.77
N PHE A 56 10.94 2.46 39.23
CA PHE A 56 9.90 3.03 38.38
C PHE A 56 10.32 4.41 37.86
N VAL A 57 10.89 5.27 38.72
CA VAL A 57 11.31 6.62 38.36
C VAL A 57 12.41 6.59 37.30
N GLU A 58 13.41 5.72 37.43
CA GLU A 58 14.47 5.58 36.43
C GLU A 58 13.94 4.99 35.12
N ARG A 59 12.99 4.04 35.20
CA ARG A 59 12.30 3.51 34.01
C ARG A 59 11.50 4.61 33.31
N PHE A 60 10.73 5.41 34.05
CA PHE A 60 9.95 6.54 33.54
C PHE A 60 10.86 7.55 32.85
N ARG A 61 11.98 7.89 33.48
CA ARG A 61 12.96 8.81 32.88
C ARG A 61 13.53 8.29 31.57
N ARG A 62 13.84 6.99 31.49
CA ARG A 62 14.35 6.35 30.27
C ARG A 62 13.31 6.36 29.16
N GLU A 63 12.06 6.06 29.48
CA GLU A 63 10.97 5.99 28.50
C GLU A 63 10.51 7.37 28.04
N ALA A 64 10.40 8.35 28.94
CA ALA A 64 10.14 9.74 28.56
C ALA A 64 11.24 10.30 27.64
N LYS A 65 12.51 9.98 27.90
CA LYS A 65 13.62 10.32 26.99
C LYS A 65 13.52 9.64 25.63
N ALA A 66 13.05 8.39 25.58
CA ALA A 66 12.86 7.67 24.33
C ALA A 66 11.70 8.27 23.53
N ALA A 67 10.57 8.55 24.18
CA ALA A 67 9.41 9.18 23.57
C ALA A 67 9.73 10.58 23.01
N GLY A 68 10.46 11.42 23.76
CA GLY A 68 10.87 12.76 23.28
C GLY A 68 11.88 12.77 22.12
N ARG A 69 12.48 11.61 21.77
CA ARG A 69 13.33 11.48 20.58
C ARG A 69 12.53 11.11 19.33
N LEU A 70 11.37 10.50 19.50
CA LEU A 70 10.53 10.03 18.40
C LEU A 70 9.77 11.21 17.79
N ARG A 71 10.30 11.76 16.69
CA ARG A 71 9.67 12.85 15.94
C ARG A 71 9.07 12.33 14.66
N HIS A 72 7.75 12.32 14.58
CA HIS A 72 7.02 11.89 13.39
C HIS A 72 5.66 12.60 13.33
N PRO A 73 5.16 13.00 12.13
CA PRO A 73 3.89 13.73 12.01
C PRO A 73 2.69 12.99 12.62
N ASN A 74 2.72 11.65 12.61
CA ASN A 74 1.67 10.79 13.16
C ASN A 74 1.96 10.25 14.58
N VAL A 75 2.94 10.81 15.29
CA VAL A 75 3.21 10.50 16.70
C VAL A 75 2.92 11.75 17.51
N VAL A 76 2.36 11.58 18.71
CA VAL A 76 2.19 12.69 19.64
C VAL A 76 3.54 13.26 20.07
N ASP A 77 3.75 14.56 19.89
CA ASP A 77 5.02 15.19 20.28
C ASP A 77 5.11 15.32 21.81
N VAL A 78 6.23 14.83 22.34
CA VAL A 78 6.56 14.91 23.77
C VAL A 78 7.66 15.96 23.93
N THR A 79 7.28 17.10 24.49
CA THR A 79 8.11 18.30 24.48
C THR A 79 9.00 18.44 25.71
N ASP A 80 8.48 18.08 26.88
CA ASP A 80 9.20 18.19 28.15
C ASP A 80 8.75 17.09 29.12
N PHE A 81 9.56 16.80 30.12
CA PHE A 81 9.19 15.99 31.26
C PHE A 81 9.83 16.55 32.52
N GLY A 82 9.12 16.47 33.65
CA GLY A 82 9.59 17.06 34.89
C GLY A 82 9.17 16.28 36.12
N PHE A 83 9.78 16.67 37.23
CA PHE A 83 9.42 16.21 38.56
C PHE A 83 9.11 17.43 39.39
N SER A 84 7.89 17.51 39.91
CA SER A 84 7.45 18.62 40.74
C SER A 84 7.04 18.14 42.12
N ARG A 85 6.84 19.07 43.05
CA ARG A 85 6.29 18.81 44.36
C ARG A 85 5.01 19.57 44.52
N VAL A 86 3.94 18.86 44.89
CA VAL A 86 2.65 19.47 45.21
C VAL A 86 2.37 19.16 46.67
N GLY A 87 2.42 20.19 47.51
CA GLY A 87 2.47 20.01 48.96
C GLY A 87 3.76 19.27 49.38
N GLN A 88 3.62 18.09 49.98
CA GLN A 88 4.73 17.23 50.42
C GLN A 88 5.00 16.04 49.48
N GLU A 89 4.16 15.81 48.47
CA GLU A 89 4.26 14.65 47.58
C GLU A 89 5.03 14.98 46.29
N ARG A 90 5.90 14.07 45.85
CA ARG A 90 6.61 14.18 44.57
C ARG A 90 5.73 13.62 43.46
N ILE A 91 5.58 14.38 42.38
CA ILE A 91 4.88 13.95 41.17
C ILE A 91 5.84 14.00 39.98
N ALA A 92 5.62 13.12 39.00
CA ALA A 92 6.21 13.24 37.68
C ALA A 92 5.14 13.69 36.69
N TYR A 93 5.55 14.46 35.69
CA TYR A 93 4.66 14.85 34.61
C TYR A 93 5.36 14.77 33.26
N LEU A 94 4.56 14.52 32.22
CA LEU A 94 4.97 14.50 30.83
C LEU A 94 4.16 15.54 30.06
N VAL A 95 4.84 16.40 29.30
CA VAL A 95 4.24 17.47 28.53
C VAL A 95 4.15 17.06 27.06
N MET A 96 2.93 17.00 26.57
CA MET A 96 2.60 16.55 25.22
C MET A 96 1.88 17.66 24.45
N GLU A 97 1.91 17.60 23.13
CA GLU A 97 1.03 18.45 22.32
C GLU A 97 -0.45 18.22 22.70
N TYR A 98 -1.22 19.30 22.75
CA TYR A 98 -2.66 19.21 22.88
C TYR A 98 -3.28 18.88 21.53
N LEU A 99 -4.15 17.87 21.49
CA LEU A 99 -4.84 17.44 20.28
C LEU A 99 -6.32 17.77 20.39
N ASP A 100 -6.83 18.57 19.44
CA ASP A 100 -8.25 18.90 19.34
C ASP A 100 -8.92 17.93 18.36
N GLY A 101 -9.56 16.89 18.87
CA GLY A 101 -10.15 15.82 18.07
C GLY A 101 -10.77 14.73 18.93
N CYS A 102 -10.86 13.52 18.40
CA CYS A 102 -11.44 12.36 19.10
C CYS A 102 -10.54 11.13 18.93
N THR A 103 -10.75 10.13 19.79
CA THR A 103 -10.10 8.83 19.65
C THR A 103 -10.77 7.99 18.56
N LEU A 104 -10.03 7.05 17.98
CA LEU A 104 -10.61 6.05 17.08
C LEU A 104 -11.64 5.18 17.83
N ALA A 105 -11.50 5.02 19.15
CA ALA A 105 -12.49 4.32 19.98
C ALA A 105 -13.85 5.03 19.96
N GLU A 106 -13.88 6.35 20.12
CA GLU A 106 -15.09 7.18 20.05
C GLU A 106 -15.71 7.12 18.65
N VAL A 107 -14.91 7.22 17.60
CA VAL A 107 -15.39 7.07 16.22
C VAL A 107 -16.02 5.70 15.99
N LEU A 108 -15.42 4.62 16.50
CA LEU A 108 -15.97 3.27 16.37
C LEU A 108 -17.20 3.01 17.26
N ALA A 109 -17.45 3.84 18.26
CA ALA A 109 -18.65 3.78 19.08
C ALA A 109 -19.84 4.43 18.36
N GLU A 110 -19.60 5.52 17.62
CA GLU A 110 -20.61 6.18 16.78
C GLU A 110 -20.85 5.43 15.46
N GLU A 111 -19.76 5.08 14.77
CA GLU A 111 -19.76 4.41 13.48
C GLU A 111 -19.28 2.97 13.65
N SER A 112 -20.25 2.05 13.71
CA SER A 112 -19.95 0.63 13.90
C SER A 112 -19.01 0.07 12.82
N ARG A 113 -19.00 0.57 11.58
CA ARG A 113 -18.12 0.06 10.51
C ARG A 113 -17.59 1.19 9.65
N LEU A 114 -16.29 1.18 9.39
CA LEU A 114 -15.67 2.22 8.56
C LEU A 114 -15.54 1.78 7.09
N PRO A 115 -15.71 2.71 6.13
CA PRO A 115 -15.42 2.45 4.72
C PRO A 115 -13.97 2.02 4.53
N LEU A 116 -13.71 1.07 3.62
CA LEU A 116 -12.37 0.53 3.38
C LEU A 116 -11.31 1.61 3.06
N GLY A 117 -11.71 2.69 2.38
CA GLY A 117 -10.81 3.83 2.12
C GLY A 117 -10.32 4.48 3.40
N TRP A 118 -11.21 4.70 4.37
CA TRP A 118 -10.88 5.25 5.69
C TRP A 118 -10.02 4.29 6.49
N VAL A 119 -10.36 2.99 6.49
CA VAL A 119 -9.55 1.96 7.16
C VAL A 119 -8.11 1.97 6.64
N ALA A 120 -7.93 2.03 5.31
CA ALA A 120 -6.62 2.11 4.69
C ALA A 120 -5.89 3.42 5.03
N ASP A 121 -6.58 4.57 4.97
CA ASP A 121 -5.99 5.89 5.26
C ASP A 121 -5.55 6.05 6.73
N ILE A 122 -6.36 5.54 7.68
CA ILE A 122 -6.03 5.53 9.11
C ILE A 122 -4.83 4.61 9.36
N LEU A 123 -4.91 3.35 8.92
CA LEU A 123 -3.84 2.38 9.16
C LEU A 123 -2.54 2.76 8.46
N GLU A 124 -2.57 3.42 7.31
CA GLU A 124 -1.37 3.94 6.66
C GLU A 124 -0.63 4.93 7.57
N GLN A 125 -1.34 5.87 8.18
CA GLN A 125 -0.75 6.85 9.10
C GLN A 125 -0.28 6.22 10.42
N VAL A 126 -1.09 5.32 11.01
CA VAL A 126 -0.70 4.59 12.23
C VAL A 126 0.54 3.73 11.98
N CYS A 127 0.54 2.96 10.89
CA CYS A 127 1.68 2.11 10.54
C CYS A 127 2.92 2.93 10.24
N SER A 128 2.81 4.13 9.64
CA SER A 128 3.96 5.02 9.44
C SER A 128 4.60 5.43 10.77
N ALA A 129 3.79 5.79 11.78
CA ALA A 129 4.27 6.11 13.12
C ALA A 129 4.92 4.90 13.81
N VAL A 130 4.26 3.75 13.76
CA VAL A 130 4.73 2.50 14.40
C VAL A 130 6.02 2.00 13.74
N ASP A 131 6.11 2.05 12.41
CA ASP A 131 7.29 1.63 11.65
C ASP A 131 8.51 2.54 11.96
N GLU A 132 8.31 3.85 12.12
CA GLU A 132 9.37 4.76 12.56
C GLU A 132 9.83 4.45 13.99
N ALA A 133 8.91 4.16 14.90
CA ALA A 133 9.26 3.73 16.25
C ALA A 133 10.07 2.42 16.24
N HIS A 134 9.67 1.44 15.42
CA HIS A 134 10.37 0.16 15.27
C HIS A 134 11.80 0.34 14.76
N HIS A 135 12.04 1.27 13.82
CA HIS A 135 13.39 1.60 13.34
C HIS A 135 14.30 2.18 14.44
N GLN A 136 13.72 2.80 15.46
CA GLN A 136 14.44 3.30 16.63
C GLN A 136 14.51 2.29 17.79
N GLY A 137 14.05 1.05 17.56
CA GLY A 137 14.03 -0.02 18.57
C GLY A 137 12.92 0.14 19.62
N ILE A 138 11.92 0.97 19.36
CA ILE A 138 10.79 1.22 20.25
C ILE A 138 9.59 0.40 19.76
N ILE A 139 9.10 -0.50 20.60
CA ILE A 139 7.85 -1.26 20.37
C ILE A 139 6.74 -0.58 21.17
N HIS A 140 5.57 -0.39 20.56
CA HIS A 140 4.45 0.31 21.19
C HIS A 140 3.82 -0.49 22.34
N ARG A 141 3.52 -1.78 22.11
CA ARG A 141 3.01 -2.77 23.09
C ARG A 141 1.56 -2.62 23.55
N ASP A 142 0.99 -1.42 23.56
CA ASP A 142 -0.42 -1.22 23.92
C ASP A 142 -1.22 -0.57 22.78
N LEU A 143 -1.09 -1.08 21.55
CA LEU A 143 -1.85 -0.51 20.43
C LEU A 143 -3.33 -0.89 20.53
N LYS A 144 -4.17 0.14 20.65
CA LYS A 144 -5.64 0.03 20.71
C LYS A 144 -6.29 1.32 20.18
N PRO A 145 -7.59 1.30 19.85
CA PRO A 145 -8.29 2.47 19.32
C PRO A 145 -8.23 3.72 20.22
N ASP A 146 -8.14 3.55 21.54
CA ASP A 146 -8.01 4.66 22.50
C ASP A 146 -6.68 5.41 22.39
N ASN A 147 -5.64 4.72 21.89
CA ASN A 147 -4.29 5.28 21.70
C ASN A 147 -4.09 5.83 20.27
N ILE A 148 -5.16 5.93 19.48
CA ILE A 148 -5.14 6.49 18.13
C ILE A 148 -6.09 7.69 18.11
N TRP A 149 -5.52 8.87 17.92
CA TRP A 149 -6.27 10.12 17.88
C TRP A 149 -6.48 10.59 16.44
N LEU A 150 -7.65 11.16 16.16
CA LEU A 150 -8.04 11.74 14.88
C LEU A 150 -8.28 13.24 15.07
N GLU A 151 -7.34 14.04 14.58
CA GLU A 151 -7.42 15.50 14.61
C GLU A 151 -7.99 16.01 13.27
N PRO A 152 -9.11 16.76 13.25
CA PRO A 152 -9.64 17.34 12.03
C PRO A 152 -8.62 18.28 11.39
N ASN A 153 -8.40 18.12 10.08
CA ASN A 153 -7.53 19.02 9.33
C ASN A 153 -8.35 20.10 8.63
N ARG A 154 -7.73 21.26 8.36
CA ARG A 154 -8.37 22.41 7.67
C ARG A 154 -8.82 22.14 6.24
N ARG A 155 -8.57 20.93 5.70
CA ARG A 155 -8.94 20.50 4.35
C ARG A 155 -10.14 19.56 4.34
N GLY A 156 -10.83 19.39 5.48
CA GLY A 156 -12.00 18.51 5.60
C GLY A 156 -11.68 17.02 5.75
N GLY A 157 -10.45 16.67 6.13
CA GLY A 157 -10.05 15.32 6.50
C GLY A 157 -9.55 15.26 7.95
N TYR A 158 -8.70 14.29 8.26
CA TYR A 158 -8.09 14.13 9.58
C TYR A 158 -6.59 13.83 9.48
N THR A 159 -5.87 14.12 10.57
CA THR A 159 -4.50 13.70 10.82
C THR A 159 -4.52 12.73 11.99
N VAL A 160 -3.91 11.56 11.79
CA VAL A 160 -3.82 10.55 12.84
C VAL A 160 -2.61 10.83 13.73
N LYS A 161 -2.78 10.73 15.05
CA LYS A 161 -1.71 10.78 16.05
C LYS A 161 -1.75 9.54 16.92
N VAL A 162 -0.65 8.80 16.98
CA VAL A 162 -0.49 7.64 17.86
C VAL A 162 0.07 8.13 19.21
N LEU A 163 -0.59 7.72 20.29
CA LEU A 163 -0.30 8.13 21.66
C LEU A 163 0.53 7.07 22.41
N ASP A 164 1.18 7.45 23.51
CA ASP A 164 1.68 6.52 24.54
C ASP A 164 2.67 5.42 24.09
N PHE A 165 3.63 5.74 23.20
CA PHE A 165 4.71 4.81 22.85
C PHE A 165 5.52 4.36 24.08
N GLY A 166 5.54 3.04 24.34
CA GLY A 166 6.44 2.40 25.30
C GLY A 166 6.08 2.57 26.77
N LEU A 167 5.27 3.58 27.13
CA LEU A 167 4.94 3.94 28.52
C LEU A 167 4.21 2.85 29.31
N ALA A 168 3.62 1.85 28.64
CA ALA A 168 2.94 0.73 29.30
C ALA A 168 3.90 -0.18 30.10
N LYS A 169 5.20 -0.24 29.75
CA LYS A 169 6.18 -1.06 30.50
C LYS A 169 6.49 -0.48 31.89
N LEU A 170 6.10 0.76 32.17
CA LEU A 170 6.29 1.38 33.48
C LEU A 170 5.43 0.71 34.56
N ALA A 171 4.29 0.12 34.19
CA ALA A 171 3.35 -0.47 35.15
C ALA A 171 3.72 -1.88 35.60
N ASP A 172 4.56 -2.60 34.85
CA ASP A 172 4.92 -3.97 35.19
C ASP A 172 5.95 -3.97 36.31
N PRO A 173 5.62 -4.42 37.54
CA PRO A 173 6.64 -4.84 38.48
C PRO A 173 7.38 -6.00 37.80
N ALA A 174 8.67 -5.82 37.54
CA ALA A 174 9.47 -6.91 37.02
C ALA A 174 9.40 -8.05 38.04
N LEU A 175 8.91 -9.22 37.63
CA LEU A 175 9.30 -10.45 38.29
C LEU A 175 10.84 -10.49 38.19
N PRO A 176 11.56 -10.69 39.31
CA PRO A 176 13.01 -10.69 39.30
C PRO A 176 13.50 -11.70 38.26
N ALA A 177 14.45 -11.28 37.44
CA ALA A 177 15.15 -12.17 36.53
C ALA A 177 15.69 -13.33 37.38
N SER A 178 15.32 -14.57 37.04
CA SER A 178 16.03 -15.73 37.58
C SER A 178 17.47 -15.61 37.08
N ASP A 179 18.38 -15.28 37.99
CA ASP A 179 19.81 -15.32 37.74
C ASP A 179 20.15 -16.72 37.23
N ALA A 180 20.46 -16.82 35.94
CA ALA A 180 21.12 -17.98 35.39
C ALA A 180 22.54 -17.95 35.94
N GLU A 181 22.75 -18.63 37.06
CA GLU A 181 24.08 -18.87 37.59
C GLU A 181 24.90 -19.70 36.59
N GLU A 182 25.92 -19.04 36.08
CA GLU A 182 27.02 -19.60 35.31
C GLU A 182 27.92 -20.39 36.28
N GLY A 183 27.57 -21.66 36.53
CA GLY A 183 28.32 -22.57 37.40
C GLY A 183 28.88 -23.75 36.62
N ALA A 184 30.15 -23.65 36.20
CA ALA A 184 30.91 -24.72 35.59
C ALA A 184 31.24 -25.84 36.59
N LEU A 185 31.06 -27.12 36.19
CA LEU A 185 31.70 -28.30 36.80
C LEU A 185 31.97 -29.39 35.71
N PRO A 186 32.99 -30.27 35.90
CA PRO A 186 33.88 -30.83 34.85
C PRO A 186 33.47 -32.23 34.33
N PRO A 187 34.18 -32.83 33.34
CA PRO A 187 33.74 -34.06 32.69
C PRO A 187 34.32 -35.36 33.29
N GLY A 188 33.51 -36.43 33.22
CA GLY A 188 33.91 -37.85 33.21
C GLY A 188 33.28 -38.73 34.31
N PRO A 189 33.25 -40.09 34.20
CA PRO A 189 33.66 -40.96 33.08
C PRO A 189 32.59 -41.98 32.62
N VAL A 190 32.97 -42.78 31.63
CA VAL A 190 32.23 -43.79 30.84
C VAL A 190 32.11 -45.14 31.58
N SER A 191 30.98 -45.86 31.42
CA SER A 191 30.91 -47.35 31.35
C SER A 191 29.46 -47.79 30.99
N SER A 192 29.19 -48.30 29.78
CA SER A 192 29.13 -49.71 29.35
C SER A 192 27.78 -50.41 29.58
N GLY A 193 27.17 -50.95 28.51
CA GLY A 193 26.06 -51.91 28.58
C GLY A 193 25.28 -52.02 27.27
N ALA A 194 25.62 -53.01 26.46
CA ALA A 194 25.11 -53.29 25.10
C ALA A 194 23.65 -53.75 25.05
N LEU A 195 23.02 -53.64 23.87
CA LEU A 195 22.61 -54.77 23.00
C LEU A 195 21.76 -54.30 21.79
N THR A 196 22.31 -54.53 20.58
CA THR A 196 21.67 -55.08 19.34
C THR A 196 20.39 -54.42 18.77
N SER A 197 20.19 -54.22 17.47
CA SER A 197 20.80 -54.78 16.25
C SER A 197 20.36 -53.99 14.98
N SER A 198 21.28 -53.95 14.00
CA SER A 198 21.08 -54.11 12.53
C SER A 198 20.16 -53.12 11.78
N LEU A 199 20.71 -52.18 10.98
CA LEU A 199 21.11 -52.32 9.55
C LEU A 199 19.95 -52.79 8.63
N ALA A 200 19.71 -52.29 7.42
CA ALA A 200 20.17 -51.16 6.61
C ALA A 200 19.27 -51.15 5.34
N ARG A 201 19.22 -49.99 4.66
CA ARG A 201 18.82 -49.68 3.26
C ARG A 201 19.27 -50.71 2.17
N PRO A 202 19.00 -50.55 0.82
CA PRO A 202 18.28 -49.50 0.04
C PRO A 202 17.46 -49.98 -1.21
N ALA A 203 16.81 -49.00 -1.89
CA ALA A 203 16.64 -48.76 -3.35
C ALA A 203 15.96 -49.76 -4.33
N GLY A 204 15.18 -49.18 -5.27
CA GLY A 204 15.07 -49.67 -6.67
C GLY A 204 13.66 -49.71 -7.30
N HIS A 205 13.49 -48.99 -8.42
CA HIS A 205 12.74 -49.22 -9.69
C HIS A 205 11.64 -50.32 -9.78
N ALA A 206 10.63 -50.37 -10.67
CA ALA A 206 10.11 -49.65 -11.85
C ALA A 206 8.74 -50.38 -12.16
N GLU A 207 7.66 -49.69 -12.59
CA GLU A 207 7.07 -49.75 -13.94
C GLU A 207 6.03 -50.87 -14.23
N GLY A 208 4.91 -50.48 -14.87
CA GLY A 208 3.90 -51.32 -15.55
C GLY A 208 2.82 -51.98 -14.66
N ASP A 209 1.57 -52.20 -15.06
CA ASP A 209 0.80 -51.85 -16.26
C ASP A 209 -0.69 -52.25 -15.97
N THR A 210 -1.64 -51.52 -16.58
CA THR A 210 -2.97 -51.93 -17.12
C THR A 210 -3.77 -53.14 -16.49
N VAL A 211 -5.11 -53.18 -16.30
CA VAL A 211 -6.26 -52.75 -17.13
C VAL A 211 -7.62 -53.28 -16.54
N LYS A 212 -8.77 -52.70 -16.99
CA LYS A 212 -10.19 -53.21 -16.98
C LYS A 212 -10.92 -53.24 -15.62
N GLN A 213 -12.14 -52.72 -15.44
CA GLN A 213 -13.42 -52.92 -16.17
C GLN A 213 -14.37 -51.70 -15.95
N THR A 214 -15.00 -51.07 -16.98
CA THR A 214 -16.31 -51.38 -17.65
C THR A 214 -17.52 -51.50 -16.72
N TRP A 215 -18.73 -50.98 -16.98
CA TRP A 215 -19.36 -50.02 -17.93
C TRP A 215 -20.85 -49.89 -17.47
N HIS A 216 -21.44 -48.68 -17.38
CA HIS A 216 -22.80 -48.25 -17.86
C HIS A 216 -24.14 -48.83 -17.25
N PRO A 217 -25.37 -48.35 -17.62
CA PRO A 217 -25.95 -46.98 -17.70
C PRO A 217 -27.49 -46.89 -17.34
N THR A 218 -28.12 -45.74 -17.66
CA THR A 218 -29.56 -45.47 -18.04
C THR A 218 -30.64 -45.44 -16.94
N VAL A 219 -31.75 -44.67 -16.95
CA VAL A 219 -32.42 -43.67 -17.84
C VAL A 219 -33.60 -43.05 -17.06
N ALA A 220 -34.06 -41.85 -17.47
CA ALA A 220 -35.47 -41.42 -17.64
C ALA A 220 -35.64 -39.90 -17.40
N GLU A 221 -36.41 -39.09 -18.12
CA GLU A 221 -37.05 -39.11 -19.45
C GLU A 221 -37.83 -37.76 -19.59
N ASN A 222 -38.03 -37.28 -20.84
CA ASN A 222 -39.06 -36.35 -21.35
C ASN A 222 -38.85 -34.82 -21.14
N GLU A 223 -38.53 -34.01 -22.16
CA GLU A 223 -39.32 -33.50 -23.33
C GLU A 223 -40.50 -32.60 -22.90
N GLU A 224 -40.72 -31.37 -23.37
CA GLU A 224 -40.87 -30.95 -24.78
C GLU A 224 -40.84 -29.40 -24.95
N THR A 225 -40.72 -28.93 -26.20
CA THR A 225 -40.62 -27.52 -26.68
C THR A 225 -41.75 -27.20 -27.67
N ARG A 226 -42.32 -25.96 -27.70
CA ARG A 226 -42.87 -25.22 -28.90
C ARG A 226 -43.56 -23.91 -28.46
N MET A 227 -43.25 -22.68 -28.95
CA MET A 227 -43.38 -21.99 -30.28
C MET A 227 -44.68 -21.17 -30.48
N MET A 228 -44.50 -19.84 -30.73
CA MET A 228 -45.31 -18.87 -31.54
C MET A 228 -46.81 -18.66 -31.18
N ASP A 229 -47.48 -17.50 -31.26
CA ASP A 229 -47.36 -16.27 -32.08
C ASP A 229 -48.29 -15.12 -31.52
N GLN A 230 -48.23 -13.90 -32.05
CA GLN A 230 -49.05 -12.71 -31.63
C GLN A 230 -50.55 -12.76 -32.08
N PRO A 231 -51.45 -11.82 -31.66
CA PRO A 231 -51.56 -10.49 -32.32
C PRO A 231 -52.00 -9.29 -31.44
N GLY A 232 -51.51 -8.10 -31.78
CA GLY A 232 -52.34 -6.91 -32.12
C GLY A 232 -53.02 -6.01 -31.06
N ALA A 233 -52.53 -4.76 -31.00
CA ALA A 233 -53.27 -3.48 -30.98
C ALA A 233 -53.36 -2.61 -29.69
N ALA A 234 -52.58 -1.51 -29.74
CA ALA A 234 -52.92 -0.09 -29.54
C ALA A 234 -53.40 0.46 -28.16
N GLN A 235 -52.55 1.31 -27.56
CA GLN A 235 -52.79 2.72 -27.14
C GLN A 235 -51.58 3.19 -26.29
N ALA A 236 -50.63 3.94 -26.85
CA ALA A 236 -50.56 5.41 -26.89
C ALA A 236 -50.46 6.08 -25.50
N HIS A 237 -49.23 6.41 -25.07
CA HIS A 237 -49.03 7.56 -24.17
C HIS A 237 -47.82 8.39 -24.62
N GLU A 238 -48.13 9.67 -24.81
CA GLU A 238 -47.34 10.73 -25.41
C GLU A 238 -46.16 11.18 -24.55
N THR A 239 -45.09 11.53 -25.25
CA THR A 239 -43.99 12.37 -24.82
C THR A 239 -44.44 13.83 -24.66
N ARG A 240 -43.97 14.51 -23.61
CA ARG A 240 -44.00 15.97 -23.48
C ARG A 240 -42.63 16.54 -23.11
N PRO A 241 -42.34 17.80 -23.50
CA PRO A 241 -41.04 18.20 -24.01
C PRO A 241 -40.20 19.04 -23.04
N ILE A 242 -38.92 19.13 -23.41
CA ILE A 242 -37.88 19.97 -22.82
C ILE A 242 -38.21 21.45 -23.04
N GLU A 243 -38.39 22.20 -21.96
CA GLU A 243 -38.45 23.67 -22.00
C GLU A 243 -37.05 24.27 -22.12
N ARG A 244 -36.88 25.06 -23.19
CA ARG A 244 -35.79 26.01 -23.36
C ARG A 244 -36.09 27.24 -22.50
N ALA A 245 -35.31 27.49 -21.45
CA ALA A 245 -35.26 28.79 -20.81
C ALA A 245 -34.30 29.71 -21.59
N THR A 246 -34.85 30.81 -22.09
CA THR A 246 -34.19 31.87 -22.82
C THR A 246 -33.22 32.67 -21.94
N VAL A 247 -32.03 32.90 -22.49
CA VAL A 247 -30.99 33.81 -21.97
C VAL A 247 -31.55 35.23 -21.94
N THR A 248 -31.51 35.87 -20.77
CA THR A 248 -31.65 37.32 -20.64
C THR A 248 -30.28 37.89 -20.28
N ASP A 249 -29.75 38.72 -21.17
CA ASP A 249 -28.53 39.49 -20.98
C ASP A 249 -28.75 40.51 -19.85
N ASN A 250 -27.97 40.41 -18.77
CA ASN A 250 -27.88 41.45 -17.75
C ASN A 250 -26.40 41.84 -17.54
N PRO A 251 -25.94 43.05 -17.94
CA PRO A 251 -24.51 43.36 -18.03
C PRO A 251 -23.78 43.71 -16.72
N ASP A 252 -24.41 43.66 -15.55
CA ASP A 252 -23.87 44.27 -14.32
C ASP A 252 -23.24 43.30 -13.29
N LEU A 253 -22.88 42.07 -13.69
CA LEU A 253 -22.37 41.06 -12.74
C LEU A 253 -20.84 40.91 -12.69
N TYR A 254 -20.06 41.81 -13.30
CA TYR A 254 -18.59 41.75 -13.30
C TYR A 254 -17.87 42.69 -12.33
N GLU A 255 -18.56 43.41 -11.44
CA GLU A 255 -17.93 44.44 -10.59
C GLU A 255 -18.28 44.38 -9.09
N ALA A 256 -18.37 43.19 -8.51
CA ALA A 256 -18.58 43.03 -7.06
C ALA A 256 -17.60 42.08 -6.35
N ALA A 257 -16.52 41.66 -7.02
CA ALA A 257 -15.51 40.76 -6.46
C ALA A 257 -14.37 41.49 -5.74
N THR A 258 -14.61 42.57 -4.98
CA THR A 258 -13.56 43.17 -4.12
C THR A 258 -14.09 44.13 -3.05
N ARG A 259 -14.86 43.66 -2.06
CA ARG A 259 -14.95 44.36 -0.75
C ARG A 259 -15.05 43.36 0.40
N LEU A 260 -13.95 43.22 1.13
CA LEU A 260 -13.91 42.56 2.44
C LEU A 260 -14.39 43.57 3.49
N GLN A 261 -15.47 43.25 4.22
CA GLN A 261 -15.75 43.85 5.52
C GLN A 261 -15.33 42.85 6.61
N PRO A 262 -14.66 43.29 7.69
CA PRO A 262 -14.34 42.42 8.81
C PRO A 262 -15.58 42.28 9.70
N VAL A 263 -16.06 41.04 9.86
CA VAL A 263 -17.09 40.71 10.85
C VAL A 263 -16.39 40.26 12.14
N ALA A 264 -16.79 40.87 13.26
CA ALA A 264 -16.29 40.59 14.60
C ALA A 264 -16.58 39.13 15.00
N VAL A 265 -15.56 38.48 15.56
CA VAL A 265 -15.62 37.09 16.05
C VAL A 265 -16.27 37.09 17.44
N ALA A 266 -17.40 36.41 17.58
CA ALA A 266 -17.92 35.95 18.86
C ALA A 266 -17.41 34.51 19.10
N GLU A 267 -16.86 34.28 20.29
CA GLU A 267 -16.46 32.96 20.80
C GLU A 267 -17.67 32.00 20.86
N GLU A 268 -17.35 30.71 20.71
CA GLU A 268 -18.26 29.54 20.81
C GLU A 268 -19.09 29.18 19.57
N ALA A 269 -18.43 28.52 18.60
CA ALA A 269 -19.12 27.58 17.72
C ALA A 269 -18.17 26.42 17.34
N ARG A 270 -18.35 25.28 18.02
CA ARG A 270 -17.79 23.99 17.58
C ARG A 270 -18.48 23.60 16.27
N THR A 271 -17.71 23.33 15.23
CA THR A 271 -18.20 22.90 13.93
C THR A 271 -18.83 21.50 14.06
N ARG A 272 -20.16 21.44 14.18
CA ARG A 272 -20.92 20.20 13.96
C ARG A 272 -21.06 20.03 12.45
N ILE A 273 -20.49 18.96 11.92
CA ILE A 273 -20.75 18.52 10.56
C ILE A 273 -21.83 17.43 10.67
N PHE A 274 -22.86 17.56 9.82
CA PHE A 274 -24.02 16.68 9.61
C PHE A 274 -25.33 17.10 10.28
N ASP A 275 -26.29 17.43 9.41
CA ASP A 275 -27.64 17.92 9.69
C ASP A 275 -28.62 16.80 10.09
N ASP A 276 -29.58 17.25 10.88
CA ASP A 276 -30.65 16.53 11.57
C ASP A 276 -31.75 15.98 10.62
N ARG A 277 -32.17 14.73 10.86
CA ARG A 277 -33.50 14.23 10.50
C ARG A 277 -34.06 13.41 11.66
N SER A 278 -34.97 14.06 12.37
CA SER A 278 -35.86 13.54 13.40
C SER A 278 -36.71 12.34 12.95
N THR A 279 -36.79 11.30 13.79
CA THR A 279 -38.07 10.76 14.27
C THR A 279 -37.91 10.11 15.64
N ASP A 280 -38.89 10.42 16.47
CA ASP A 280 -39.16 10.13 17.87
C ASP A 280 -39.19 8.62 18.24
N GLY A 281 -38.90 8.31 19.52
CA GLY A 281 -39.01 6.96 20.09
C GLY A 281 -38.04 6.69 21.25
N SER A 282 -38.44 7.10 22.46
CA SER A 282 -38.01 6.59 23.78
C SER A 282 -36.77 5.68 23.83
N ARG A 283 -35.63 6.22 24.25
CA ARG A 283 -34.44 5.44 24.66
C ARG A 283 -34.12 5.70 26.12
N GLU A 284 -34.24 4.64 26.90
CA GLU A 284 -33.66 4.51 28.23
C GLU A 284 -32.15 4.80 28.16
N THR A 285 -31.68 5.67 29.05
CA THR A 285 -30.27 5.88 29.35
C THR A 285 -29.60 4.55 29.69
N PRO A 286 -28.59 4.07 28.92
CA PRO A 286 -27.75 3.01 29.42
C PRO A 286 -26.83 3.65 30.47
N THR A 287 -27.12 3.35 31.73
CA THR A 287 -26.17 3.48 32.84
C THR A 287 -24.82 2.94 32.39
N SER A 288 -23.80 3.80 32.40
CA SER A 288 -22.41 3.40 32.28
C SER A 288 -22.13 2.37 33.37
N THR A 289 -22.04 1.10 33.00
CA THR A 289 -21.56 0.05 33.90
C THR A 289 -20.12 0.40 34.25
N THR A 290 -19.96 0.83 35.49
CA THR A 290 -18.70 0.94 36.21
C THR A 290 -17.99 -0.41 36.18
N ASP A 291 -17.16 -0.64 35.18
CA ASP A 291 -16.15 -1.70 35.23
C ASP A 291 -14.85 -1.09 35.73
N GLY A 292 -14.82 -0.94 37.05
CA GLY A 292 -13.80 -0.19 37.78
C GLY A 292 -13.59 -0.79 39.15
N LEU A 293 -13.08 -2.02 39.19
CA LEU A 293 -12.47 -2.60 40.40
C LEU A 293 -11.21 -3.40 40.02
N THR A 294 -10.13 -2.68 39.69
CA THR A 294 -8.78 -3.25 39.76
C THR A 294 -8.38 -3.37 41.23
N ARG A 295 -8.39 -4.58 41.77
CA ARG A 295 -7.72 -4.92 43.03
C ARG A 295 -6.21 -4.74 42.81
N VAL A 296 -5.53 -4.11 43.76
CA VAL A 296 -4.09 -3.79 43.73
C VAL A 296 -3.28 -5.01 43.30
N GLY A 297 -2.68 -4.97 42.09
CA GLY A 297 -1.82 -6.03 41.56
C GLY A 297 -2.02 -6.46 40.09
N SER A 298 -3.07 -6.03 39.39
CA SER A 298 -3.30 -6.44 37.98
C SER A 298 -3.37 -5.23 37.04
N ILE A 299 -2.22 -4.81 36.51
CA ILE A 299 -2.13 -3.84 35.41
C ILE A 299 -1.83 -4.60 34.12
N LEU A 300 -2.71 -5.53 33.77
CA LEU A 300 -2.69 -6.13 32.43
C LEU A 300 -3.59 -5.22 31.57
N GLY A 301 -3.08 -4.73 30.44
CA GLY A 301 -3.82 -3.85 29.52
C GLY A 301 -5.14 -4.46 29.03
N THR A 302 -5.84 -3.81 28.11
CA THR A 302 -7.09 -4.36 27.57
C THR A 302 -6.77 -5.63 26.76
N PRO A 303 -7.11 -6.84 27.24
CA PRO A 303 -6.64 -8.11 26.65
C PRO A 303 -7.12 -8.30 25.21
N ILE A 304 -8.18 -7.58 24.80
CA ILE A 304 -8.81 -7.59 23.49
C ILE A 304 -7.84 -7.34 22.34
N TYR A 305 -6.78 -6.53 22.56
CA TYR A 305 -5.84 -6.17 21.50
C TYR A 305 -4.47 -6.82 21.65
N MET A 306 -4.25 -7.61 22.72
CA MET A 306 -2.94 -8.20 23.02
C MET A 306 -2.54 -9.24 21.98
N SER A 307 -1.26 -9.27 21.64
CA SER A 307 -0.72 -10.35 20.82
C SER A 307 -0.55 -11.66 21.62
N PRO A 308 -0.52 -12.82 20.95
CA PRO A 308 -0.36 -14.12 21.61
C PRO A 308 0.90 -14.23 22.48
N GLU A 309 1.99 -13.59 22.06
CA GLU A 309 3.24 -13.53 22.82
C GLU A 309 3.15 -12.59 24.05
N GLN A 310 2.34 -11.52 23.99
CA GLN A 310 2.02 -10.72 25.17
C GLN A 310 1.22 -11.53 26.19
N CYS A 311 0.23 -12.29 25.72
CA CYS A 311 -0.57 -13.19 26.56
C CYS A 311 0.28 -14.27 27.24
N ARG A 312 1.41 -14.67 26.64
CA ARG A 312 2.37 -15.63 27.21
C ARG A 312 3.45 -15.00 28.10
N GLY A 313 3.58 -13.67 28.10
CA GLY A 313 4.67 -12.98 28.80
C GLY A 313 6.04 -13.16 28.13
N GLU A 314 6.07 -13.41 26.81
CA GLU A 314 7.31 -13.58 26.05
C GLU A 314 7.95 -12.24 25.66
N ALA A 315 9.21 -12.29 25.22
CA ALA A 315 9.88 -11.14 24.65
C ALA A 315 9.17 -10.65 23.38
N LEU A 316 8.77 -9.38 23.37
CA LEU A 316 8.04 -8.78 22.26
C LEU A 316 8.99 -8.30 21.16
N ASP A 317 8.56 -8.46 19.92
CA ASP A 317 9.18 -7.85 18.76
C ASP A 317 8.19 -6.90 18.04
N ALA A 318 8.63 -6.28 16.95
CA ALA A 318 7.80 -5.39 16.12
C ALA A 318 6.49 -6.04 15.64
N ARG A 319 6.44 -7.38 15.53
CA ARG A 319 5.30 -8.12 14.99
C ARG A 319 4.18 -8.29 16.01
N SER A 320 4.43 -8.02 17.29
CA SER A 320 3.40 -7.90 18.32
C SER A 320 2.49 -6.70 18.08
N ASP A 321 3.07 -5.56 17.70
CA ASP A 321 2.30 -4.38 17.31
C ASP A 321 1.50 -4.64 16.03
N ILE A 322 2.04 -5.39 15.08
CA ILE A 322 1.34 -5.77 13.83
C ILE A 322 0.11 -6.64 14.11
N TYR A 323 0.19 -7.56 15.07
CA TYR A 323 -0.99 -8.33 15.50
C TYR A 323 -2.07 -7.40 16.06
N SER A 324 -1.68 -6.48 16.94
CA SER A 324 -2.60 -5.49 17.53
C SER A 324 -3.24 -4.60 16.45
N LEU A 325 -2.46 -4.15 15.46
CA LEU A 325 -2.97 -3.44 14.27
C LEU A 325 -3.93 -4.30 13.46
N GLY A 326 -3.70 -5.61 13.35
CA GLY A 326 -4.63 -6.57 12.74
C GLY A 326 -5.97 -6.63 13.47
N VAL A 327 -5.97 -6.60 14.82
CA VAL A 327 -7.19 -6.57 15.64
C VAL A 327 -7.95 -5.26 15.42
N ILE A 328 -7.24 -4.12 15.39
CA ILE A 328 -7.82 -2.81 15.11
C ILE A 328 -8.43 -2.78 13.69
N ALA A 329 -7.70 -3.28 12.69
CA ALA A 329 -8.17 -3.41 11.31
C ALA A 329 -9.42 -4.27 11.20
N TYR A 330 -9.45 -5.41 11.92
CA TYR A 330 -10.60 -6.28 12.00
C TYR A 330 -11.82 -5.53 12.54
N LYS A 331 -11.67 -4.87 13.70
CA LYS A 331 -12.74 -4.09 14.33
C LYS A 331 -13.26 -2.99 13.43
N MET A 332 -12.39 -2.23 12.75
CA MET A 332 -12.82 -1.19 11.81
C MET A 332 -13.65 -1.74 10.64
N LEU A 333 -13.36 -2.96 10.18
CA LEU A 333 -14.04 -3.57 9.03
C LEU A 333 -15.33 -4.32 9.38
N THR A 334 -15.41 -4.94 10.57
CA THR A 334 -16.53 -5.79 10.99
C THR A 334 -17.44 -5.11 12.02
N GLY A 335 -16.89 -4.16 12.76
CA GLY A 335 -17.50 -3.40 13.86
C GLY A 335 -17.29 -3.93 15.25
N GLU A 336 -16.69 -5.11 15.36
CA GLU A 336 -16.39 -5.74 16.64
C GLU A 336 -15.01 -6.40 16.57
N PRO A 337 -14.26 -6.50 17.68
CA PRO A 337 -13.01 -7.23 17.68
C PRO A 337 -13.24 -8.71 17.33
N PRO A 338 -12.19 -9.43 16.86
CA PRO A 338 -12.29 -10.86 16.56
C PRO A 338 -12.68 -11.68 17.80
N PHE A 339 -12.27 -11.25 18.99
CA PHE A 339 -12.53 -11.90 20.26
C PHE A 339 -13.04 -10.88 21.29
N SER A 340 -14.01 -11.28 22.10
CA SER A 340 -14.60 -10.48 23.18
C SER A 340 -15.02 -11.39 24.34
N GLY A 341 -15.17 -10.82 25.53
CA GLY A 341 -15.55 -11.53 26.75
C GLY A 341 -14.65 -11.19 27.95
N GLU A 342 -14.76 -12.00 29.01
CA GLU A 342 -13.93 -11.91 30.21
C GLU A 342 -12.43 -12.04 29.90
N MET A 343 -11.58 -11.42 30.72
CA MET A 343 -10.13 -11.32 30.49
C MET A 343 -9.47 -12.68 30.21
N SER A 344 -9.71 -13.68 31.05
CA SER A 344 -9.15 -15.03 30.89
C SER A 344 -9.61 -15.72 29.61
N THR A 345 -10.86 -15.49 29.21
CA THR A 345 -11.45 -16.04 27.99
C THR A 345 -10.79 -15.44 26.76
N VAL A 346 -10.66 -14.10 26.72
CA VAL A 346 -10.02 -13.39 25.63
C VAL A 346 -8.56 -13.82 25.49
N ILE A 347 -7.81 -13.90 26.59
CA ILE A 347 -6.42 -14.39 26.57
C ILE A 347 -6.32 -15.77 25.92
N ARG A 348 -7.16 -16.73 26.33
CA ARG A 348 -7.20 -18.07 25.73
C ARG A 348 -7.52 -18.03 24.24
N LEU A 349 -8.51 -17.23 23.81
CA LEU A 349 -8.87 -17.07 22.40
C LEU A 349 -7.72 -16.48 21.57
N HIS A 350 -6.99 -15.51 22.13
CA HIS A 350 -5.79 -14.97 21.49
C HIS A 350 -4.67 -16.00 21.37
N LEU A 351 -4.57 -16.97 22.29
CA LEU A 351 -3.55 -18.03 22.24
C LEU A 351 -3.91 -19.18 21.29
N GLU A 352 -5.15 -19.65 21.33
CA GLU A 352 -5.53 -20.97 20.78
C GLU A 352 -6.45 -20.85 19.57
N GLU A 353 -7.45 -19.98 19.64
CA GLU A 353 -8.57 -19.99 18.69
C GLU A 353 -8.24 -19.19 17.42
N PRO A 354 -8.53 -19.72 16.22
CA PRO A 354 -8.44 -18.93 15.00
C PRO A 354 -9.51 -17.82 14.98
N PRO A 355 -9.17 -16.59 14.53
CA PRO A 355 -10.15 -15.51 14.46
C PRO A 355 -11.28 -15.84 13.45
N PRO A 356 -12.53 -15.41 13.71
CA PRO A 356 -13.63 -15.62 12.77
C PRO A 356 -13.37 -14.89 11.44
N PRO A 357 -13.65 -15.48 10.27
CA PRO A 357 -13.39 -14.84 8.98
C PRO A 357 -14.14 -13.50 8.82
N ILE A 358 -13.42 -12.45 8.41
CA ILE A 358 -13.99 -11.10 8.22
C ILE A 358 -15.18 -11.10 7.26
N ARG A 359 -15.14 -11.93 6.20
CA ARG A 359 -16.17 -11.94 5.16
C ARG A 359 -17.49 -12.57 5.61
N ASP A 360 -17.48 -13.36 6.69
CA ASP A 360 -18.69 -13.91 7.28
C ASP A 360 -19.48 -12.80 7.97
N LYS A 361 -18.78 -11.82 8.57
CA LYS A 361 -19.38 -10.64 9.22
C LYS A 361 -19.63 -9.47 8.25
N ASN A 362 -18.74 -9.27 7.27
CA ASN A 362 -18.85 -8.22 6.26
C ASN A 362 -18.45 -8.72 4.86
N PRO A 363 -19.42 -9.23 4.07
CA PRO A 363 -19.16 -9.75 2.72
C PRO A 363 -18.68 -8.70 1.71
N LYS A 364 -18.88 -7.40 1.99
CA LYS A 364 -18.47 -6.29 1.12
C LYS A 364 -16.95 -6.10 1.10
N VAL A 365 -16.23 -6.62 2.09
CA VAL A 365 -14.76 -6.52 2.14
C VAL A 365 -14.15 -7.39 1.04
N PRO A 366 -13.27 -6.84 0.17
CA PRO A 366 -12.57 -7.62 -0.83
C PRO A 366 -11.78 -8.77 -0.19
N LYS A 367 -11.85 -9.97 -0.80
CA LYS A 367 -11.19 -11.17 -0.27
C LYS A 367 -9.73 -10.96 0.09
N ARG A 368 -8.97 -10.25 -0.74
CA ARG A 368 -7.54 -9.99 -0.48
C ARG A 368 -7.28 -9.10 0.72
N VAL A 369 -8.16 -8.15 1.00
CA VAL A 369 -8.07 -7.30 2.20
C VAL A 369 -8.35 -8.14 3.43
N ALA A 370 -9.41 -8.95 3.39
CA ALA A 370 -9.74 -9.87 4.48
C ALA A 370 -8.56 -10.82 4.74
N ASP A 371 -8.05 -11.52 3.72
CA ASP A 371 -6.93 -12.46 3.84
C ASP A 371 -5.67 -11.77 4.42
N LEU A 372 -5.38 -10.53 4.04
CA LEU A 372 -4.25 -9.76 4.58
C LEU A 372 -4.43 -9.43 6.07
N VAL A 373 -5.60 -8.93 6.48
CA VAL A 373 -5.88 -8.64 7.90
C VAL A 373 -5.83 -9.93 8.72
N MET A 374 -6.38 -11.02 8.20
CA MET A 374 -6.30 -12.34 8.84
C MET A 374 -4.85 -12.84 8.97
N SER A 375 -3.97 -12.54 8.01
CA SER A 375 -2.54 -12.88 8.11
C SER A 375 -1.83 -12.12 9.23
N ALA A 376 -2.21 -10.86 9.49
CA ALA A 376 -1.68 -10.11 10.62
C ALA A 376 -2.10 -10.71 11.98
N LEU A 377 -3.25 -11.40 12.01
CA LEU A 377 -3.77 -12.12 13.17
C LEU A 377 -3.23 -13.56 13.31
N SER A 378 -2.22 -13.96 12.53
CA SER A 378 -1.61 -15.28 12.70
C SER A 378 -0.98 -15.41 14.08
N LYS A 379 -1.14 -16.59 14.70
CA LYS A 379 -0.54 -16.90 15.99
C LYS A 379 0.98 -16.93 15.91
N ASN A 380 1.52 -17.43 14.80
CA ASN A 380 2.96 -17.47 14.54
C ASN A 380 3.45 -16.12 14.00
N PRO A 381 4.36 -15.40 14.70
CA PRO A 381 4.87 -14.11 14.24
C PRO A 381 5.53 -14.16 12.85
N SER A 382 6.12 -15.29 12.45
CA SER A 382 6.78 -15.42 11.14
C SER A 382 5.82 -15.42 9.94
N GLU A 383 4.53 -15.69 10.17
CA GLU A 383 3.49 -15.69 9.13
C GLU A 383 2.81 -14.32 8.97
N ARG A 384 3.04 -13.41 9.92
CA ARG A 384 2.52 -12.05 9.89
C ARG A 384 3.28 -11.20 8.86
N PRO A 385 2.72 -10.06 8.42
CA PRO A 385 3.52 -9.00 7.81
C PRO A 385 4.73 -8.68 8.70
N GLN A 386 5.91 -8.53 8.09
CA GLN A 386 7.16 -8.42 8.85
C GLN A 386 7.43 -7.00 9.35
N THR A 387 6.81 -5.99 8.73
CA THR A 387 6.93 -4.58 9.12
C THR A 387 5.58 -3.89 9.05
N ALA A 388 5.38 -2.86 9.88
CA ALA A 388 4.14 -2.08 9.89
C ALA A 388 3.96 -1.34 8.55
N ALA A 389 5.01 -0.77 7.97
CA ALA A 389 4.95 -0.16 6.64
C ALA A 389 4.56 -1.17 5.55
N GLY A 390 5.05 -2.42 5.65
CA GLY A 390 4.68 -3.49 4.74
C GLY A 390 3.21 -3.85 4.82
N PHE A 391 2.65 -3.92 6.04
CA PHE A 391 1.23 -4.16 6.26
C PHE A 391 0.35 -3.06 5.65
N ALA A 392 0.64 -1.78 5.93
CA ALA A 392 -0.10 -0.65 5.37
C ALA A 392 -0.01 -0.59 3.83
N SER A 393 1.19 -0.77 3.27
CA SER A 393 1.42 -0.80 1.83
C SER A 393 0.60 -1.89 1.14
N ALA A 394 0.58 -3.09 1.72
CA ALA A 394 -0.23 -4.20 1.21
C ALA A 394 -1.73 -3.93 1.34
N LEU A 395 -2.17 -3.32 2.44
CA LEU A 395 -3.57 -2.99 2.67
C LEU A 395 -4.07 -1.99 1.61
N ARG A 396 -3.33 -0.89 1.42
CA ARG A 396 -3.65 0.13 0.41
C ARG A 396 -3.67 -0.42 -1.00
N ALA A 397 -2.68 -1.25 -1.36
CA ALA A 397 -2.63 -1.85 -2.69
C ALA A 397 -3.78 -2.84 -2.95
N ASN A 398 -4.29 -3.50 -1.91
CA ASN A 398 -5.43 -4.40 -2.01
C ASN A 398 -6.79 -3.69 -1.90
N SER A 399 -6.85 -2.49 -1.32
CA SER A 399 -8.06 -1.65 -1.31
C SER A 399 -8.32 -1.00 -2.67
N ASP A 400 -7.26 -0.65 -3.40
CA ASP A 400 -7.40 -0.04 -4.71
C ASP A 400 -7.83 -1.06 -5.77
N GLY A 401 -8.94 -0.81 -6.47
CA GLY A 401 -9.38 -1.63 -7.61
C GLY A 401 -8.49 -1.47 -8.86
N THR A 402 -8.75 -2.27 -9.89
CA THR A 402 -8.10 -2.12 -11.22
C THR A 402 -8.40 -0.75 -11.84
N GLY A 403 -9.61 -0.21 -11.62
CA GLY A 403 -10.01 1.11 -12.10
C GLY A 403 -9.18 2.26 -11.51
N ALA A 404 -8.74 2.15 -10.25
CA ALA A 404 -7.85 3.14 -9.64
C ALA A 404 -6.47 3.16 -10.33
N LEU A 405 -5.93 1.98 -10.65
CA LEU A 405 -4.66 1.84 -11.38
C LEU A 405 -4.77 2.47 -12.78
N LEU A 406 -5.84 2.20 -13.51
CA LEU A 406 -6.08 2.79 -14.84
C LEU A 406 -6.18 4.32 -14.77
N ARG A 407 -7.02 4.84 -13.86
CA ARG A 407 -7.16 6.30 -13.67
C ARG A 407 -5.83 6.96 -13.35
N ARG A 408 -5.01 6.33 -12.50
CA ARG A 408 -3.67 6.84 -12.16
C ARG A 408 -2.72 6.78 -13.35
N ALA A 409 -2.76 5.71 -14.16
CA ALA A 409 -1.96 5.57 -15.37
C ALA A 409 -2.30 6.66 -16.39
N PHE A 410 -3.59 6.89 -16.66
CA PHE A 410 -4.05 7.93 -17.56
C PHE A 410 -3.70 9.33 -17.04
N SER A 411 -3.92 9.61 -15.75
CA SER A 411 -3.56 10.88 -15.14
C SER A 411 -2.07 11.19 -15.29
N LEU A 412 -1.18 10.24 -14.93
CA LEU A 412 0.27 10.42 -15.07
C LEU A 412 0.71 10.59 -16.53
N TYR A 413 0.09 9.83 -17.44
CA TYR A 413 0.40 9.90 -18.87
C TYR A 413 -0.02 11.25 -19.48
N ILE A 414 -1.24 11.72 -19.17
CA ILE A 414 -1.77 12.99 -19.68
C ILE A 414 -1.00 14.18 -19.12
N GLU A 415 -0.73 14.20 -17.81
CA GLU A 415 0.02 15.28 -17.15
C GLU A 415 1.43 15.46 -17.75
N ASN A 416 2.05 14.36 -18.20
CA ASN A 416 3.40 14.35 -18.77
C ASN A 416 3.42 14.03 -20.27
N PHE A 417 2.29 14.22 -20.95
CA PHE A 417 2.07 13.80 -22.34
C PHE A 417 3.15 14.31 -23.30
N PRO A 418 3.54 15.61 -23.31
CA PRO A 418 4.54 16.11 -24.27
C PRO A 418 5.88 15.39 -24.17
N LYS A 419 6.29 15.00 -22.96
CA LYS A 419 7.55 14.29 -22.74
C LYS A 419 7.47 12.85 -23.24
N PHE A 420 6.40 12.13 -22.90
CA PHE A 420 6.20 10.75 -23.36
C PHE A 420 6.05 10.68 -24.88
N PHE A 421 5.23 11.57 -25.45
CA PHE A 421 5.01 11.66 -26.89
C PHE A 421 6.30 12.00 -27.65
N GLY A 422 7.03 13.04 -27.22
CA GLY A 422 8.26 13.46 -27.90
C GLY A 422 9.33 12.37 -27.93
N ILE A 423 9.53 11.65 -26.82
CA ILE A 423 10.45 10.49 -26.76
C ILE A 423 9.95 9.38 -27.68
N SER A 424 8.66 9.02 -27.57
CA SER A 424 8.10 7.92 -28.33
C SER A 424 8.19 8.19 -29.83
N LEU A 425 7.87 9.40 -30.27
CA LEU A 425 7.95 9.80 -31.68
C LEU A 425 9.38 9.71 -32.21
N LEU A 426 10.36 10.21 -31.45
CA LEU A 426 11.77 10.16 -31.83
C LEU A 426 12.29 8.73 -31.95
N VAL A 427 11.93 7.86 -30.99
CA VAL A 427 12.36 6.45 -30.98
C VAL A 427 11.65 5.65 -32.07
N GLN A 428 10.40 5.98 -32.42
CA GLN A 428 9.62 5.30 -33.46
C GLN A 428 9.97 5.75 -34.88
N LEU A 429 10.75 6.83 -35.07
CA LEU A 429 11.07 7.37 -36.39
C LEU A 429 11.68 6.33 -37.35
N PRO A 430 12.64 5.46 -36.94
CA PRO A 430 13.15 4.40 -37.81
C PRO A 430 12.07 3.38 -38.23
N THR A 431 11.13 3.06 -37.34
CA THR A 431 9.97 2.21 -37.68
C THR A 431 9.10 2.88 -38.72
N ILE A 432 8.80 4.17 -38.57
CA ILE A 432 7.98 4.93 -39.51
C ILE A 432 8.67 4.97 -40.88
N VAL A 433 9.97 5.24 -40.92
CA VAL A 433 10.77 5.24 -42.15
C VAL A 433 10.76 3.87 -42.83
N LEU A 434 10.96 2.78 -42.09
CA LEU A 434 10.89 1.42 -42.65
C LEU A 434 9.50 1.10 -43.22
N TYR A 435 8.44 1.53 -42.54
CA TYR A 435 7.09 1.32 -43.02
C TYR A 435 6.82 2.09 -44.32
N VAL A 436 7.30 3.33 -44.41
CA VAL A 436 7.25 4.11 -45.67
C VAL A 436 8.03 3.40 -46.78
N LEU A 437 9.21 2.85 -46.50
CA LEU A 437 9.99 2.08 -47.47
C LEU A 437 9.27 0.81 -47.95
N GLN A 438 8.52 0.14 -47.07
CA GLN A 438 7.68 -1.00 -47.46
C GLN A 438 6.59 -0.55 -48.44
N ILE A 439 5.89 0.56 -48.14
CA ILE A 439 4.89 1.13 -49.05
C ILE A 439 5.52 1.48 -50.41
N VAL A 440 6.71 2.09 -50.43
CA VAL A 440 7.42 2.42 -51.67
C VAL A 440 7.75 1.16 -52.47
N ASN A 441 8.24 0.10 -51.81
CA ASN A 441 8.52 -1.18 -52.47
C ASN A 441 7.25 -1.80 -53.07
N ASP A 442 6.12 -1.73 -52.36
CA ASP A 442 4.83 -2.22 -52.85
C ASP A 442 4.31 -1.42 -54.06
N VAL A 443 4.52 -0.10 -54.07
CA VAL A 443 4.19 0.75 -55.23
C VAL A 443 5.08 0.44 -56.44
N LEU A 444 6.38 0.21 -56.23
CA LEU A 444 7.29 -0.17 -57.31
C LEU A 444 6.94 -1.53 -57.91
N LYS A 445 6.48 -2.47 -57.08
CA LYS A 445 5.96 -3.77 -57.51
C LYS A 445 4.71 -3.63 -58.38
N LEU A 446 3.75 -2.79 -57.97
CA LEU A 446 2.52 -2.53 -58.74
C LEU A 446 2.79 -1.86 -60.08
N ARG A 447 3.77 -0.95 -60.16
CA ARG A 447 4.14 -0.25 -61.39
C ARG A 447 4.98 -1.08 -62.36
N GLY A 448 5.40 -2.28 -61.98
CA GLY A 448 6.29 -3.12 -62.80
C GLY A 448 7.68 -2.51 -63.01
N ALA A 449 8.08 -1.52 -62.19
CA ALA A 449 9.36 -0.81 -62.35
C ALA A 449 10.56 -1.67 -61.90
N LEU A 450 10.31 -2.69 -61.08
CA LEU A 450 11.30 -3.65 -60.60
C LEU A 450 10.80 -5.08 -60.83
N SER A 451 11.73 -6.02 -60.95
CA SER A 451 11.39 -7.43 -61.08
C SER A 451 10.63 -7.96 -59.84
N GLN A 452 9.75 -8.94 -60.06
CA GLN A 452 8.96 -9.54 -58.98
C GLN A 452 9.85 -10.23 -57.93
N THR A 453 10.98 -10.80 -58.33
CA THR A 453 11.95 -11.42 -57.42
C THR A 453 12.63 -10.35 -56.56
N THR A 454 13.10 -9.25 -57.17
CA THR A 454 13.74 -8.14 -56.45
C THR A 454 12.82 -7.54 -55.38
N THR A 455 11.58 -7.24 -55.73
CA THR A 455 10.60 -6.64 -54.79
C THR A 455 10.19 -7.58 -53.66
N THR A 456 10.16 -8.89 -53.93
CA THR A 456 9.86 -9.91 -52.91
C THR A 456 11.03 -10.07 -51.93
N VAL A 457 12.27 -10.13 -52.43
CA VAL A 457 13.47 -10.18 -51.57
C VAL A 457 13.57 -8.92 -50.72
N ALA A 458 13.35 -7.74 -51.32
CA ALA A 458 13.33 -6.47 -50.60
C ALA A 458 12.24 -6.44 -49.50
N ALA A 459 11.02 -6.93 -49.80
CA ALA A 459 9.94 -7.01 -48.82
C ALA A 459 10.30 -7.91 -47.61
N ILE A 460 10.93 -9.07 -47.85
CA ILE A 460 11.38 -9.97 -46.78
C ILE A 460 12.44 -9.28 -45.91
N LEU A 461 13.45 -8.65 -46.52
CA LEU A 461 14.51 -7.95 -45.79
C LEU A 461 13.95 -6.79 -44.97
N LEU A 462 13.10 -5.94 -45.55
CA LEU A 462 12.44 -4.84 -44.86
C LEU A 462 11.54 -5.34 -43.73
N GLY A 463 10.84 -6.46 -43.93
CA GLY A 463 10.02 -7.10 -42.90
C GLY A 463 10.86 -7.58 -41.70
N LEU A 464 11.97 -8.28 -41.94
CA LEU A 464 12.89 -8.73 -40.91
C LEU A 464 13.49 -7.54 -40.13
N CYS A 465 13.94 -6.50 -40.84
CA CYS A 465 14.43 -5.27 -40.22
C CYS A 465 13.34 -4.60 -39.37
N SER A 466 12.09 -4.55 -39.86
CA SER A 466 10.97 -3.97 -39.14
C SER A 466 10.68 -4.71 -37.83
N ILE A 467 10.76 -6.04 -37.80
CA ILE A 467 10.54 -6.82 -36.56
C ILE A 467 11.59 -6.43 -35.51
N VAL A 468 12.87 -6.39 -35.90
CA VAL A 468 13.98 -6.06 -34.99
C VAL A 468 13.87 -4.62 -34.49
N ILE A 469 13.62 -3.67 -35.40
CA ILE A 469 13.53 -2.24 -35.06
C ILE A 469 12.28 -1.95 -34.21
N ASN A 470 11.15 -2.60 -34.49
CA ASN A 470 9.94 -2.48 -33.67
C ASN A 470 10.18 -3.00 -32.25
N PHE A 471 10.80 -4.17 -32.12
CA PHE A 471 11.11 -4.74 -30.81
C PHE A 471 12.08 -3.87 -30.01
N LEU A 472 13.13 -3.35 -30.66
CA LEU A 472 14.10 -2.46 -30.02
C LEU A 472 13.46 -1.12 -29.62
N SER A 473 12.67 -0.51 -30.50
CA SER A 473 11.95 0.74 -30.24
C SER A 473 10.98 0.59 -29.06
N ALA A 474 10.17 -0.47 -29.06
CA ALA A 474 9.25 -0.79 -27.96
C ALA A 474 10.01 -1.02 -26.64
N SER A 475 11.16 -1.70 -26.68
CA SER A 475 12.00 -1.92 -25.49
C SER A 475 12.57 -0.62 -24.92
N ILE A 476 13.05 0.28 -25.78
CA ILE A 476 13.58 1.59 -25.39
C ILE A 476 12.47 2.45 -24.78
N ILE A 477 11.32 2.57 -25.45
CA ILE A 477 10.17 3.35 -24.97
C ILE A 477 9.69 2.79 -23.63
N THR A 478 9.55 1.46 -23.52
CA THR A 478 9.13 0.80 -22.29
C THR A 478 10.10 1.07 -21.15
N GLY A 479 11.41 0.94 -21.39
CA GLY A 479 12.43 1.18 -20.37
C GLY A 479 12.45 2.62 -19.87
N LEU A 480 12.41 3.60 -20.78
CA LEU A 480 12.34 5.03 -20.42
C LEU A 480 11.07 5.35 -19.65
N THR A 481 9.92 4.86 -20.15
CA THR A 481 8.62 5.12 -19.53
C THR A 481 8.55 4.55 -18.13
N ILE A 482 8.99 3.31 -17.92
CA ILE A 482 9.03 2.69 -16.59
C ILE A 482 9.89 3.51 -15.63
N ARG A 483 11.09 3.93 -16.05
CA ARG A 483 12.00 4.74 -15.21
C ARG A 483 11.38 6.09 -14.85
N MET A 484 10.72 6.75 -15.80
CA MET A 484 10.06 8.04 -15.59
C MET A 484 8.83 7.93 -14.69
N VAL A 485 7.93 7.00 -15.00
CA VAL A 485 6.67 6.79 -14.24
C VAL A 485 6.97 6.37 -12.81
N THR A 486 7.96 5.51 -12.62
CA THR A 486 8.35 5.10 -11.27
C THR A 486 8.95 6.27 -10.48
N GLN A 487 9.78 7.12 -11.11
CA GLN A 487 10.28 8.33 -10.46
C GLN A 487 9.14 9.29 -10.08
N LEU A 488 8.19 9.54 -10.98
CA LEU A 488 7.04 10.40 -10.71
C LEU A 488 6.13 9.86 -9.61
N TYR A 489 5.97 8.53 -9.54
CA TYR A 489 5.16 7.90 -8.51
C TYR A 489 5.83 7.99 -7.14
N LEU A 490 7.14 7.77 -7.06
CA LEU A 490 7.88 7.77 -5.80
C LEU A 490 8.25 9.16 -5.30
N ALA A 491 8.52 10.09 -6.21
CA ALA A 491 8.99 11.45 -5.91
C ALA A 491 8.29 12.45 -6.86
N PRO A 492 6.99 12.72 -6.68
CA PRO A 492 6.19 13.53 -7.60
C PRO A 492 6.70 14.97 -7.77
N LEU A 493 7.36 15.52 -6.74
CA LEU A 493 7.93 16.86 -6.79
C LEU A 493 9.29 16.92 -7.51
N ARG A 494 9.89 15.77 -7.83
CA ARG A 494 11.22 15.72 -8.47
C ARG A 494 11.07 15.84 -9.99
N PRO A 495 11.65 16.86 -10.64
CA PRO A 495 11.48 17.06 -12.07
C PRO A 495 12.06 15.87 -12.86
N ILE A 496 11.38 15.49 -13.93
CA ILE A 496 11.83 14.42 -14.81
C ILE A 496 13.10 14.86 -15.54
N GLN A 497 14.20 14.16 -15.29
CA GLN A 497 15.46 14.39 -15.98
C GLN A 497 15.68 13.31 -17.05
N LEU A 498 15.36 13.64 -18.30
CA LEU A 498 15.53 12.74 -19.45
C LEU A 498 16.94 12.14 -19.52
N ARG A 499 17.98 12.95 -19.30
CA ARG A 499 19.38 12.51 -19.36
C ARG A 499 19.68 11.37 -18.39
N LEU A 500 19.14 11.43 -17.17
CA LEU A 500 19.31 10.37 -16.16
C LEU A 500 18.54 9.11 -16.57
N ALA A 501 17.30 9.26 -17.05
CA ALA A 501 16.51 8.13 -17.54
C ALA A 501 17.21 7.39 -18.70
N PHE A 502 17.78 8.14 -19.66
CA PHE A 502 18.59 7.58 -20.74
C PHE A 502 19.88 6.93 -20.25
N ALA A 503 20.57 7.52 -19.28
CA ALA A 503 21.78 6.94 -18.70
C ALA A 503 21.48 5.61 -17.98
N ALA A 504 20.37 5.53 -17.25
CA ALA A 504 19.90 4.31 -16.60
C ALA A 504 19.52 3.25 -17.64
N LEU A 505 18.74 3.62 -18.67
CA LEU A 505 18.38 2.71 -19.75
C LEU A 505 19.62 2.17 -20.47
N ARG A 506 20.57 3.02 -20.85
CA ARG A 506 21.78 2.60 -21.58
C ARG A 506 22.55 1.51 -20.85
N LYS A 507 22.64 1.58 -19.52
CA LYS A 507 23.30 0.55 -18.69
C LYS A 507 22.54 -0.79 -18.70
N ARG A 508 21.20 -0.74 -18.83
CA ARG A 508 20.31 -1.90 -18.67
C ARG A 508 19.73 -2.42 -20.00
N LEU A 509 19.89 -1.70 -21.11
CA LEU A 509 19.25 -1.97 -22.40
C LEU A 509 19.58 -3.36 -22.96
N LYS A 510 20.86 -3.77 -22.91
CA LYS A 510 21.29 -5.10 -23.35
C LYS A 510 20.50 -6.20 -22.65
N TRP A 511 20.33 -6.08 -21.33
CA TRP A 511 19.65 -7.07 -20.52
C TRP A 511 18.13 -6.97 -20.63
N LEU A 512 17.59 -5.77 -20.86
CA LEU A 512 16.17 -5.59 -21.13
C LEU A 512 15.76 -6.32 -22.41
N VAL A 513 16.50 -6.09 -23.50
CA VAL A 513 16.29 -6.73 -24.80
C VAL A 513 16.50 -8.24 -24.71
N LEU A 514 17.63 -8.70 -24.14
CA LEU A 514 17.94 -10.13 -24.07
C LEU A 514 16.94 -10.91 -23.19
N THR A 515 16.51 -10.32 -22.07
CA THR A 515 15.50 -10.94 -21.19
C THR A 515 14.13 -10.98 -21.89
N GLY A 516 13.77 -9.93 -22.62
CA GLY A 516 12.54 -9.89 -23.41
C GLY A 516 12.51 -10.97 -24.49
N ILE A 517 13.61 -11.13 -25.25
CA ILE A 517 13.76 -12.19 -26.26
C ILE A 517 13.63 -13.58 -25.59
N LEU A 518 14.33 -13.80 -24.48
CA LEU A 518 14.24 -15.07 -23.75
C LEU A 518 12.82 -15.37 -23.28
N GLY A 519 12.11 -14.37 -22.74
CA GLY A 519 10.71 -14.48 -22.34
C GLY A 519 9.77 -14.77 -23.51
N ALA A 520 10.01 -14.15 -24.67
CA ALA A 520 9.27 -14.39 -25.90
C ALA A 520 9.47 -15.83 -26.42
N ILE A 521 10.71 -16.32 -26.44
CA ILE A 521 11.05 -17.70 -26.83
C ILE A 521 10.32 -18.70 -25.93
N TYR A 522 10.34 -18.51 -24.60
CA TYR A 522 9.62 -19.41 -23.69
C TYR A 522 8.10 -19.36 -23.88
N SER A 523 7.55 -18.18 -24.15
CA SER A 523 6.10 -18.04 -24.39
C SER A 523 5.71 -18.70 -25.71
N PHE A 524 6.53 -18.56 -26.75
CA PHE A 524 6.33 -19.18 -28.05
C PHE A 524 6.46 -20.70 -28.00
N LEU A 525 7.51 -21.23 -27.35
CA LEU A 525 7.70 -22.68 -27.18
C LEU A 525 6.57 -23.28 -26.35
N GLY A 526 6.10 -22.55 -25.34
CA GLY A 526 4.91 -22.93 -24.57
C GLY A 526 3.67 -23.01 -25.47
N LEU A 527 3.40 -21.98 -26.28
CA LEU A 527 2.25 -21.94 -27.19
C LEU A 527 2.29 -23.05 -28.25
N LEU A 528 3.49 -23.34 -28.78
CA LEU A 528 3.73 -24.40 -29.76
C LEU A 528 3.42 -25.79 -29.18
N LEU A 529 3.75 -26.02 -27.91
CA LEU A 529 3.47 -27.29 -27.24
C LEU A 529 2.00 -27.40 -26.83
N LEU A 530 1.47 -26.39 -26.12
CA LEU A 530 0.09 -26.31 -25.64
C LEU A 530 -0.31 -24.84 -25.43
N ILE A 531 -1.50 -24.46 -25.93
CA ILE A 531 -1.97 -23.06 -25.89
C ILE A 531 -2.01 -22.50 -24.46
N ILE A 532 -2.62 -23.25 -23.52
CA ILE A 532 -2.83 -22.79 -22.13
C ILE A 532 -1.48 -22.55 -21.39
N PRO A 533 -0.53 -23.50 -21.35
CA PRO A 533 0.82 -23.26 -20.81
C PRO A 533 1.54 -22.06 -21.44
N GLY A 534 1.45 -21.87 -22.76
CA GLY A 534 2.03 -20.71 -23.45
C GLY A 534 1.50 -19.38 -22.92
N VAL A 535 0.18 -19.26 -22.81
CA VAL A 535 -0.49 -18.07 -22.25
C VAL A 535 -0.10 -17.84 -20.79
N ILE A 536 -0.01 -18.91 -19.98
CA ILE A 536 0.42 -18.80 -18.57
C ILE A 536 1.86 -18.31 -18.47
N ILE A 537 2.78 -18.80 -19.31
CA ILE A 537 4.17 -18.35 -19.36
C ILE A 537 4.24 -16.87 -19.75
N PHE A 538 3.48 -16.47 -20.78
CA PHE A 538 3.38 -15.08 -21.22
C PHE A 538 2.93 -14.16 -20.08
N ILE A 539 1.84 -14.51 -19.39
CA ILE A 539 1.31 -13.72 -18.25
C ILE A 539 2.36 -13.62 -17.14
N ASN A 540 3.01 -14.73 -16.77
CA ASN A 540 4.05 -14.75 -15.74
C ASN A 540 5.27 -13.88 -16.10
N ASN A 541 5.56 -13.74 -17.39
CA ASN A 541 6.70 -12.96 -17.88
C ASN A 541 6.35 -11.48 -18.13
N SER A 542 5.08 -11.07 -18.03
CA SER A 542 4.63 -9.71 -18.37
C SER A 542 5.34 -8.56 -17.63
N LEU A 543 5.86 -8.80 -16.42
CA LEU A 543 6.55 -7.80 -15.59
C LEU A 543 8.08 -7.88 -15.71
N TYR A 544 8.63 -8.55 -16.73
CA TYR A 544 10.09 -8.64 -16.90
C TYR A 544 10.74 -7.26 -17.09
N ALA A 545 10.13 -6.38 -17.87
CA ALA A 545 10.69 -5.08 -18.21
C ALA A 545 10.91 -4.19 -16.97
N PRO A 546 9.91 -4.00 -16.08
CA PRO A 546 10.13 -3.24 -14.86
C PRO A 546 11.07 -3.96 -13.89
N VAL A 547 11.07 -5.28 -13.82
CA VAL A 547 12.04 -6.03 -12.99
C VAL A 547 13.49 -5.77 -13.45
N VAL A 548 13.78 -5.80 -14.75
CA VAL A 548 15.12 -5.49 -15.26
C VAL A 548 15.46 -4.01 -15.02
N MET A 549 14.51 -3.11 -15.29
CA MET A 549 14.72 -1.67 -15.18
C MET A 549 14.84 -1.16 -13.76
N MET A 550 14.17 -1.80 -12.80
CA MET A 550 14.14 -1.34 -11.40
C MET A 550 15.06 -2.18 -10.51
N GLU A 551 15.03 -3.51 -10.62
CA GLU A 551 15.74 -4.43 -9.71
C GLU A 551 17.11 -4.88 -10.23
N ASN A 552 17.51 -4.44 -11.43
CA ASN A 552 18.80 -4.80 -12.06
C ASN A 552 19.02 -6.32 -12.21
N LEU A 553 17.92 -7.10 -12.23
CA LEU A 553 17.95 -8.55 -12.48
C LEU A 553 18.05 -8.84 -13.98
N LYS A 554 18.59 -10.01 -14.34
CA LYS A 554 18.93 -10.37 -15.72
C LYS A 554 18.43 -11.77 -16.08
N GLY A 555 17.96 -11.96 -17.31
CA GLY A 555 17.60 -13.25 -17.88
C GLY A 555 16.61 -14.05 -17.02
N ARG A 556 16.96 -15.29 -16.67
CA ARG A 556 16.08 -16.18 -15.89
C ARG A 556 15.75 -15.64 -14.49
N ALA A 557 16.65 -14.91 -13.84
CA ALA A 557 16.40 -14.32 -12.53
C ALA A 557 15.27 -13.27 -12.60
N ALA A 558 15.30 -12.42 -13.64
CA ALA A 558 14.25 -11.44 -13.89
C ALA A 558 12.90 -12.10 -14.20
N LEU A 559 12.88 -13.16 -15.02
CA LEU A 559 11.65 -13.89 -15.32
C LEU A 559 11.08 -14.61 -14.09
N LYS A 560 11.93 -15.22 -13.25
CA LYS A 560 11.51 -15.83 -11.98
C LYS A 560 10.88 -14.79 -11.06
N ARG A 561 11.51 -13.62 -10.94
CA ARG A 561 10.97 -12.51 -10.14
C ARG A 561 9.66 -11.96 -10.70
N SER A 562 9.56 -11.77 -12.01
CA SER A 562 8.29 -11.42 -12.69
C SER A 562 7.19 -12.42 -12.32
N LYS A 563 7.47 -13.73 -12.41
CA LYS A 563 6.51 -14.79 -12.03
C LYS A 563 6.09 -14.69 -10.56
N THR A 564 7.00 -14.36 -9.64
CA THR A 564 6.64 -14.19 -8.23
C THR A 564 5.71 -12.99 -8.01
N LEU A 565 5.97 -11.86 -8.68
CA LEU A 565 5.14 -10.66 -8.60
C LEU A 565 3.74 -10.90 -9.20
N VAL A 566 3.68 -11.54 -10.37
CA VAL A 566 2.41 -11.86 -11.05
C VAL A 566 1.55 -12.81 -10.22
N LYS A 567 2.16 -13.80 -9.55
CA LYS A 567 1.43 -14.72 -8.66
C LYS A 567 0.71 -14.01 -7.52
N ARG A 568 1.25 -12.90 -7.00
CA ARG A 568 0.63 -12.12 -5.91
C ARG A 568 -0.69 -11.46 -6.33
N SER A 569 -0.88 -11.17 -7.63
CA SER A 569 -2.07 -10.47 -8.11
C SER A 569 -2.53 -10.90 -9.51
N ARG A 570 -2.66 -12.22 -9.74
CA ARG A 570 -3.00 -12.79 -11.07
C ARG A 570 -4.19 -12.11 -11.74
N LEU A 571 -5.30 -11.93 -11.03
CA LEU A 571 -6.51 -11.33 -11.58
C LEU A 571 -6.27 -9.91 -12.12
N ILE A 572 -5.59 -9.05 -11.35
CA ILE A 572 -5.32 -7.67 -11.77
C ILE A 572 -4.35 -7.67 -12.95
N VAL A 573 -3.32 -8.52 -12.93
CA VAL A 573 -2.37 -8.65 -14.04
C VAL A 573 -3.10 -9.09 -15.32
N VAL A 574 -3.96 -10.11 -15.26
CA VAL A 574 -4.71 -10.60 -16.41
C VAL A 574 -5.65 -9.53 -16.94
N MET A 575 -6.44 -8.87 -16.07
CA MET A 575 -7.33 -7.77 -16.49
C MET A 575 -6.55 -6.63 -17.13
N THR A 576 -5.40 -6.26 -16.56
CA THR A 576 -4.52 -5.23 -17.10
C THR A 576 -3.98 -5.62 -18.47
N LEU A 577 -3.50 -6.85 -18.64
CA LEU A 577 -3.02 -7.37 -19.92
C LEU A 577 -4.13 -7.39 -20.97
N LEU A 578 -5.34 -7.82 -20.62
CA LEU A 578 -6.48 -7.79 -21.55
C LEU A 578 -6.76 -6.36 -22.03
N ILE A 579 -6.68 -5.36 -21.16
CA ILE A 579 -6.82 -3.95 -21.53
C ILE A 579 -5.67 -3.50 -22.45
N GLN A 580 -4.43 -3.86 -22.12
CA GLN A 580 -3.25 -3.50 -22.91
C GLN A 580 -3.33 -4.04 -24.34
N TRP A 581 -3.88 -5.23 -24.54
CA TRP A 581 -3.98 -5.88 -25.86
C TRP A 581 -5.26 -5.52 -26.60
N SER A 582 -6.37 -5.28 -25.90
CA SER A 582 -7.63 -4.86 -26.54
C SER A 582 -7.56 -3.45 -27.08
N LEU A 583 -6.86 -2.52 -26.41
CA LEU A 583 -6.84 -1.11 -26.81
C LEU A 583 -6.27 -0.88 -28.23
N PRO A 584 -5.08 -1.40 -28.61
CA PRO A 584 -4.57 -1.28 -29.97
C PRO A 584 -5.40 -2.07 -30.99
N LEU A 585 -5.92 -3.24 -30.59
CA LEU A 585 -6.73 -4.09 -31.46
C LEU A 585 -8.04 -3.37 -31.86
N ILE A 586 -8.76 -2.83 -30.89
CA ILE A 586 -10.00 -2.07 -31.11
C ILE A 586 -9.71 -0.84 -31.98
N ALA A 587 -8.65 -0.09 -31.68
CA ALA A 587 -8.28 1.08 -32.47
C ALA A 587 -7.95 0.73 -33.93
N SER A 588 -7.21 -0.36 -34.15
CA SER A 588 -6.88 -0.84 -35.49
C SER A 588 -8.12 -1.31 -36.25
N SER A 589 -9.01 -2.07 -35.59
CA SER A 589 -10.27 -2.53 -36.18
C SER A 589 -11.21 -1.37 -36.53
N LEU A 590 -11.37 -0.39 -35.65
CA LEU A 590 -12.17 0.81 -35.92
C LEU A 590 -11.61 1.61 -37.11
N THR A 591 -10.29 1.74 -37.16
CA THR A 591 -9.60 2.39 -38.28
C THR A 591 -9.86 1.63 -39.59
N ALA A 592 -9.75 0.30 -39.58
CA ALA A 592 -10.00 -0.53 -40.75
C ALA A 592 -11.43 -0.36 -41.29
N VAL A 593 -12.42 -0.35 -40.40
CA VAL A 593 -13.83 -0.15 -40.75
C VAL A 593 -14.07 1.27 -41.30
N ALA A 594 -13.53 2.29 -40.64
CA ALA A 594 -13.69 3.68 -41.06
C ALA A 594 -13.05 3.94 -42.44
N VAL A 595 -11.81 3.47 -42.64
CA VAL A 595 -11.11 3.61 -43.92
C VAL A 595 -11.81 2.78 -45.00
N GLY A 596 -12.15 1.53 -44.72
CA GLY A 596 -12.78 0.64 -45.70
C GLY A 596 -14.13 1.15 -46.19
N SER A 597 -14.96 1.65 -45.27
CA SER A 597 -16.24 2.27 -45.63
C SER A 597 -16.07 3.53 -46.47
N PHE A 598 -15.11 4.39 -46.11
CA PHE A 598 -14.78 5.60 -46.88
C PHE A 598 -14.30 5.28 -48.31
N LEU A 599 -13.40 4.30 -48.46
CA LEU A 599 -12.88 3.89 -49.77
C LEU A 599 -13.95 3.21 -50.64
N ASN A 600 -14.81 2.40 -50.03
CA ASN A 600 -15.94 1.81 -50.73
C ASN A 600 -16.94 2.88 -51.20
N ALA A 601 -17.20 3.91 -50.39
CA ALA A 601 -18.04 5.04 -50.78
C ALA A 601 -17.47 5.83 -51.96
N MET A 602 -16.14 5.97 -52.05
CA MET A 602 -15.46 6.61 -53.18
C MET A 602 -15.35 5.74 -54.44
N LYS A 603 -15.90 4.51 -54.44
CA LYS A 603 -15.77 3.53 -55.55
C LYS A 603 -14.33 3.33 -56.03
N THR A 604 -13.36 3.43 -55.11
CA THR A 604 -11.95 3.24 -55.48
C THR A 604 -11.67 1.80 -55.92
N GLN A 605 -10.98 1.66 -57.05
CA GLN A 605 -10.46 0.38 -57.52
C GLN A 605 -9.40 -0.13 -56.51
N ASN A 606 -9.39 -1.41 -56.17
CA ASN A 606 -8.53 -2.02 -55.14
C ASN A 606 -8.72 -1.48 -53.71
N ALA A 607 -9.95 -1.09 -53.34
CA ALA A 607 -10.28 -0.55 -52.02
C ALA A 607 -9.79 -1.40 -50.84
N SER A 608 -9.83 -2.74 -50.95
CA SER A 608 -9.37 -3.65 -49.87
C SER A 608 -7.87 -3.55 -49.61
N GLU A 609 -7.05 -3.54 -50.66
CA GLU A 609 -5.60 -3.45 -50.55
C GLU A 609 -5.17 -2.08 -50.00
N MET A 610 -5.83 -1.01 -50.46
CA MET A 610 -5.58 0.34 -49.97
C MET A 610 -6.04 0.53 -48.52
N THR A 611 -7.14 -0.12 -48.11
CA THR A 611 -7.59 -0.15 -46.72
C THR A 611 -6.53 -0.74 -45.80
N GLY A 612 -5.94 -1.89 -46.18
CA GLY A 612 -4.89 -2.53 -45.40
C GLY A 612 -3.66 -1.64 -45.20
N ARG A 613 -3.22 -0.96 -46.26
CA ARG A 613 -2.04 -0.06 -46.22
C ARG A 613 -2.28 1.17 -45.34
N ILE A 614 -3.42 1.84 -45.52
CA ILE A 614 -3.76 3.03 -44.72
C ILE A 614 -3.95 2.65 -43.25
N THR A 615 -4.64 1.54 -42.98
CA THR A 615 -4.85 1.03 -41.61
C THR A 615 -3.52 0.70 -40.95
N GLY A 616 -2.58 0.07 -41.65
CA GLY A 616 -1.26 -0.22 -41.12
C GLY A 616 -0.45 1.04 -40.84
N MET A 617 -0.49 2.05 -41.72
CA MET A 617 0.15 3.34 -41.49
C MET A 617 -0.39 4.03 -40.23
N ILE A 618 -1.71 4.09 -40.10
CA ILE A 618 -2.36 4.67 -38.91
C ILE A 618 -1.99 3.87 -37.67
N THR A 619 -1.94 2.53 -37.75
CA THR A 619 -1.55 1.67 -36.63
C THR A 619 -0.12 1.97 -36.15
N VAL A 620 0.84 2.15 -37.07
CA VAL A 620 2.21 2.54 -36.72
C VAL A 620 2.25 3.90 -36.04
N LEU A 621 1.45 4.87 -36.49
CA LEU A 621 1.34 6.19 -35.85
C LEU A 621 0.67 6.10 -34.48
N LEU A 622 -0.37 5.27 -34.33
CA LEU A 622 -1.06 5.05 -33.05
C LEU A 622 -0.15 4.38 -32.01
N ASN A 623 0.82 3.56 -32.43
CA ASN A 623 1.80 2.96 -31.51
C ASN A 623 2.67 4.00 -30.78
N VAL A 624 2.84 5.20 -31.35
CA VAL A 624 3.51 6.33 -30.67
C VAL A 624 2.76 6.75 -29.39
N PHE A 625 1.45 6.49 -29.33
CA PHE A 625 0.60 6.77 -28.17
C PHE A 625 0.43 5.52 -27.29
N PHE A 626 0.14 4.37 -27.90
CA PHE A 626 -0.18 3.16 -27.15
C PHE A 626 1.00 2.58 -26.39
N ILE A 627 2.22 2.55 -26.97
CA ILE A 627 3.36 1.93 -26.30
C ILE A 627 3.66 2.65 -24.97
N PRO A 628 3.85 3.98 -24.90
CA PRO A 628 4.04 4.67 -23.62
C PRO A 628 2.89 4.48 -22.62
N LEU A 629 1.63 4.48 -23.09
CA LEU A 629 0.48 4.28 -22.22
C LEU A 629 0.49 2.88 -21.59
N ILE A 630 0.72 1.84 -22.41
CA ILE A 630 0.85 0.45 -21.96
C ILE A 630 2.03 0.31 -21.00
N SER A 631 3.18 0.92 -21.31
CA SER A 631 4.36 0.90 -20.44
C SER A 631 4.12 1.59 -19.10
N THR A 632 3.34 2.68 -19.07
CA THR A 632 2.91 3.36 -17.84
C THR A 632 2.07 2.44 -16.97
N LEU A 633 1.12 1.75 -17.59
CA LEU A 633 0.28 0.77 -16.92
C LEU A 633 1.10 -0.40 -16.34
N THR A 634 2.07 -0.89 -17.10
CA THR A 634 3.01 -1.94 -16.66
C THR A 634 3.89 -1.48 -15.49
N ALA A 635 4.35 -0.22 -15.48
CA ALA A 635 5.12 0.35 -14.38
C ALA A 635 4.30 0.42 -13.08
N LEU A 636 3.06 0.92 -13.16
CA LEU A 636 2.17 0.98 -11.99
C LEU A 636 1.74 -0.40 -11.52
N LEU A 637 1.48 -1.34 -12.44
CA LEU A 637 1.19 -2.73 -12.10
C LEU A 637 2.35 -3.37 -11.35
N TYR A 638 3.58 -3.13 -11.78
CA TYR A 638 4.78 -3.57 -11.08
C TYR A 638 4.83 -3.04 -9.64
N LEU A 639 4.69 -1.72 -9.45
CA LEU A 639 4.70 -1.11 -8.11
C LEU A 639 3.59 -1.68 -7.23
N LYS A 640 2.37 -1.80 -7.77
CA LYS A 640 1.24 -2.38 -7.07
C LYS A 640 1.51 -3.83 -6.64
N THR A 641 2.06 -4.67 -7.52
CA THR A 641 2.36 -6.07 -7.18
C THR A 641 3.47 -6.22 -6.13
N ARG A 642 4.38 -5.24 -6.01
CA ARG A 642 5.35 -5.18 -4.92
C ARG A 642 4.67 -4.83 -3.60
N GLN A 643 3.87 -3.77 -3.60
CA GLN A 643 3.13 -3.32 -2.42
C GLN A 643 2.19 -4.40 -1.89
N VAL A 644 1.46 -5.12 -2.76
CA VAL A 644 0.63 -6.28 -2.36
C VAL A 644 1.44 -7.36 -1.61
N GLY A 645 2.74 -7.48 -1.90
CA GLY A 645 3.64 -8.39 -1.20
C GLY A 645 4.22 -7.84 0.11
N GLY A 646 3.78 -6.67 0.57
CA GLY A 646 4.32 -5.98 1.74
C GLY A 646 5.70 -5.35 1.51
N GLU A 647 6.17 -5.28 0.27
CA GLU A 647 7.45 -4.63 -0.03
C GLU A 647 7.25 -3.11 0.00
N THR A 648 8.10 -2.42 0.78
CA THR A 648 8.07 -0.95 0.82
C THR A 648 8.66 -0.37 -0.46
N LEU A 649 8.18 0.80 -0.83
CA LEU A 649 8.72 1.53 -1.98
C LEU A 649 9.99 2.33 -1.64
N ARG A 650 10.38 2.38 -0.36
CA ARG A 650 11.58 3.08 0.11
C ARG A 650 12.86 2.46 -0.45
N GLU A 651 12.92 1.12 -0.53
CA GLU A 651 14.03 0.40 -1.19
C GLU A 651 14.16 0.75 -2.67
N VAL A 652 13.03 0.92 -3.35
CA VAL A 652 13.04 1.29 -4.76
C VAL A 652 13.54 2.72 -4.89
N LEU A 653 13.08 3.64 -4.04
CA LEU A 653 13.50 5.04 -4.00
C LEU A 653 15.00 5.17 -3.68
N SER A 654 15.54 4.40 -2.73
CA SER A 654 16.97 4.46 -2.41
C SER A 654 17.85 4.07 -3.60
N LEU A 655 17.43 3.10 -4.41
CA LEU A 655 18.09 2.76 -5.67
C LEU A 655 18.11 3.94 -6.66
N PHE A 656 17.04 4.75 -6.72
CA PHE A 656 17.04 5.98 -7.52
C PHE A 656 18.04 7.00 -6.99
N GLU A 657 18.05 7.21 -5.67
CA GLU A 657 18.94 8.18 -5.04
C GLU A 657 20.42 7.81 -5.21
N GLU A 658 20.76 6.52 -5.15
CA GLU A 658 22.10 6.03 -5.45
C GLU A 658 22.48 6.19 -6.92
N GLU A 659 21.57 5.89 -7.85
CA GLU A 659 21.84 6.04 -9.28
C GLU A 659 21.98 7.49 -9.73
N ASP A 660 21.18 8.36 -9.12
CA ASP A 660 21.18 9.80 -9.36
C ASP A 660 22.20 10.55 -8.47
N ALA A 661 22.97 9.81 -7.65
CA ALA A 661 23.96 10.39 -6.76
C ALA A 661 25.03 11.17 -7.56
N PRO A 662 25.48 12.32 -7.06
CA PRO A 662 26.39 13.16 -7.81
C PRO A 662 27.77 12.49 -7.98
N ARG A 663 28.29 12.45 -9.21
CA ARG A 663 29.49 11.67 -9.56
C ARG A 663 30.83 12.37 -9.30
N THR A 664 30.85 13.61 -8.84
CA THR A 664 32.13 14.29 -8.60
C THR A 664 32.78 13.76 -7.32
N ARG A 665 34.11 13.59 -7.33
CA ARG A 665 34.89 13.16 -6.16
C ARG A 665 34.66 14.06 -4.94
N TRP A 666 34.36 15.34 -5.15
CA TRP A 666 34.04 16.28 -4.07
C TRP A 666 32.67 15.98 -3.42
N GLN A 667 31.62 15.76 -4.22
CA GLN A 667 30.29 15.43 -3.69
C GLN A 667 30.27 14.07 -2.98
N HIS A 668 31.02 13.09 -3.48
CA HIS A 668 31.21 11.80 -2.80
C HIS A 668 31.83 11.97 -1.42
N ARG A 669 32.96 12.70 -1.33
CA ARG A 669 33.62 13.01 -0.06
C ARG A 669 32.72 13.79 0.89
N MET A 670 31.89 14.70 0.38
CA MET A 670 30.95 15.46 1.22
C MET A 670 29.85 14.56 1.79
N ARG A 671 29.30 13.63 0.98
CA ARG A 671 28.30 12.66 1.44
C ARG A 671 28.89 11.68 2.44
N GLU A 672 30.09 11.16 2.18
CA GLU A 672 30.83 10.35 3.15
C GLU A 672 31.09 11.11 4.44
N ARG A 673 31.41 12.41 4.38
CA ARG A 673 31.55 13.26 5.57
C ARG A 673 30.25 13.42 6.35
N ILE A 674 29.11 13.60 5.67
CA ILE A 674 27.81 13.71 6.33
C ILE A 674 27.45 12.38 7.01
N ILE A 675 27.63 11.25 6.32
CA ILE A 675 27.35 9.91 6.86
C ILE A 675 28.31 9.56 8.01
N SER A 676 29.60 9.85 7.86
CA SER A 676 30.57 9.63 8.95
C SER A 676 30.35 10.58 10.12
N GLN A 677 29.88 11.81 9.90
CA GLN A 677 29.47 12.72 10.97
C GLN A 677 28.19 12.27 11.67
N SER A 678 27.21 11.70 10.96
CA SER A 678 26.02 11.12 11.59
C SER A 678 26.40 9.89 12.44
N LEU A 679 27.25 9.01 11.91
CA LEU A 679 27.78 7.84 12.62
C LEU A 679 28.67 8.23 13.80
N GLN A 680 29.52 9.26 13.68
CA GLN A 680 30.32 9.79 14.80
C GLN A 680 29.46 10.50 15.84
N ARG A 681 28.35 11.14 15.46
CA ARG A 681 27.36 11.68 16.41
C ARG A 681 26.63 10.57 17.16
N GLU A 682 26.36 9.44 16.50
CA GLU A 682 25.84 8.24 17.17
C GLU A 682 26.89 7.58 18.07
N SER A 683 28.15 7.47 17.63
CA SER A 683 29.22 6.87 18.45
C SER A 683 29.66 7.75 19.63
N ARG A 684 29.57 9.08 19.51
CA ARG A 684 29.77 10.00 20.65
C ARG A 684 28.60 9.96 21.63
N LYS A 685 27.39 9.63 21.20
CA LYS A 685 26.24 9.38 22.09
C LYS A 685 26.38 8.06 22.87
N THR A 686 27.12 7.07 22.35
CA THR A 686 27.36 5.80 23.07
C THR A 686 28.59 5.85 24.00
N THR A 687 29.48 6.83 23.84
CA THR A 687 30.69 6.99 24.66
C THR A 687 30.63 8.14 25.68
N SER A 688 29.51 8.88 25.75
CA SER A 688 29.25 9.90 26.77
C SER A 688 28.15 9.44 27.74
N ASN A 689 28.43 8.37 28.47
CA ASN A 689 27.83 8.10 29.78
C ASN A 689 29.02 8.03 30.76
N PRO A 690 29.23 9.03 31.64
CA PRO A 690 29.89 8.77 32.92
C PRO A 690 28.99 7.90 33.80
#